data_AF-A0AAD9QP66-F1
#
_entry.id   AF-A0AAD9QP66-F1
#
_cell.length_a   1.000
_cell.length_b   1.000
_cell.length_c   1.000
_cell.angle_alpha   90.00
_cell.angle_beta   90.00
_cell.angle_gamma   90.00
#
_symmetry.space_group_name_H-M   'P 1'
#
loop_
_entity.id
_entity.type
_entity.pdbx_description
1 polymer ?
#
loop_
_entity_poly.entity_id
_entity_poly.type
_entity_poly.pdbx_seq_one_letter_code
_entity_poly.pdbx_strand_id
1 'polypeptide(L)'
;MEEGHSQESLIESRERSESSEGVNPTVRVDGPPGGAKCCRLSPQALVCISHAFSAWGDRMWHFAIGLYLVELTPGSLRLTAIYQLVSTLSIIIFGPLVGDWVDANPRLKVARVSLIIQNVAVIICGILLLIMLMVEPPCPQPHLPSYFRVLEALVIIIGSIADLSSVGTKIAVEKDWVVVLAGSDKKLLAHTNAILRRIDLCCKILAPILVGLIMTFISKITGVIFLAGWNVLSVFLEYYLLWKVFQSVKGLSQKVLSKRQDEDSENGSSVDHNQDESQRSVGSEADPGDADLIVPAVDVRDHRPRKPGVFSRLWKRIRTFKSAWHIYFRQTVARPGLALASLYFTVISFGAITTGYAYTQCLSEAVLSAIRGVGSLFGLLATFVFPRLRDSVGLVRSGLFSMSLQFTCLLFCAAAVFAPGSPFFLLPRNSKPIPSMQYCALSHTTVAASCSVSSLAYPSATPKLRNFHVSKTTINVAQAATTSSQVLKSSSTVAVNATARASQNTSLPSGNTIPSVISPTKATGGNFSITLRPQNDSSSTEAPSSKYAQTFSHISIGLLLAGIVTSRLGLWMSDLTISQLFQETVAEQERGIVAGMQNSFNSILGLIMYFLVIALPKPEQFGLLVLMSVTAVGFGGLLYSSFAYKVRGHLFHTDKFKNCLGSSPPERMLVSDVDLEDEDEEEAMITDFDGVQFHLSNPDDDKSKLRLSIAMKFFADLKKYGADELLKKIYGDFMTSAEQGYDVSLLIDLTKLPAEEDQKEKLIRKFAMFKRNCFASVFEKYFDYQQAGSGGEKHAVINYRDDESMYVQAQDDRVTVIFSTVFKDDDDVIIGKVFMQAYLHSRMRARTTEFIKVLNRARPEPKTTEKKTITGKTFVRQ
;
A
#
# COMPACT_ATOMS: atom_id res chain seq x y z
N MET A 1 -30.95 -16.75 -18.41
CA MET A 1 -30.24 -15.81 -17.51
C MET A 1 -28.98 -16.52 -17.04
N GLU A 2 -28.09 -16.75 -18.00
CA GLU A 2 -26.80 -17.38 -17.83
C GLU A 2 -25.86 -16.53 -18.67
N GLU A 3 -24.83 -15.98 -18.04
CA GLU A 3 -23.61 -15.51 -18.71
C GLU A 3 -22.55 -15.35 -17.61
N GLY A 4 -22.10 -16.50 -17.12
CA GLY A 4 -20.92 -16.63 -16.28
C GLY A 4 -19.75 -17.06 -17.13
N HIS A 5 -19.26 -16.19 -18.02
CA HIS A 5 -17.98 -16.44 -18.68
C HIS A 5 -16.88 -16.56 -17.61
N SER A 6 -16.27 -17.75 -17.56
CA SER A 6 -15.20 -18.15 -16.63
C SER A 6 -14.04 -17.13 -16.67
N GLN A 7 -13.81 -16.44 -15.54
CA GLN A 7 -12.70 -15.48 -15.36
C GLN A 7 -11.30 -16.13 -15.49
N GLU A 8 -11.23 -17.44 -15.60
CA GLU A 8 -10.04 -18.27 -15.76
C GLU A 8 -9.40 -18.09 -17.15
N SER A 9 -10.22 -17.95 -18.20
CA SER A 9 -9.77 -17.78 -19.59
C SER A 9 -9.22 -16.37 -19.90
N LEU A 10 -9.24 -15.44 -18.97
CA LEU A 10 -8.63 -14.10 -19.12
C LEU A 10 -7.36 -13.93 -18.27
N ILE A 11 -7.21 -14.72 -17.21
CA ILE A 11 -6.05 -14.65 -16.32
C ILE A 11 -4.98 -15.65 -16.79
N GLU A 12 -5.36 -16.87 -17.13
CA GLU A 12 -4.42 -17.93 -17.52
C GLU A 12 -3.97 -17.82 -18.99
N SER A 13 -4.90 -17.40 -19.85
CA SER A 13 -4.71 -16.94 -21.22
C SER A 13 -3.72 -15.76 -21.34
N ARG A 14 -3.67 -14.89 -20.31
CA ARG A 14 -2.71 -13.78 -20.19
C ARG A 14 -1.36 -14.23 -19.63
N GLU A 15 -1.31 -15.33 -18.87
CA GLU A 15 -0.06 -15.93 -18.38
C GLU A 15 0.61 -16.86 -19.41
N ARG A 16 -0.16 -17.52 -20.28
CA ARG A 16 0.37 -18.37 -21.37
C ARG A 16 0.79 -17.59 -22.61
N SER A 17 0.06 -16.53 -22.97
CA SER A 17 0.40 -15.69 -24.14
C SER A 17 1.73 -14.93 -23.98
N GLU A 18 2.13 -14.55 -22.76
CA GLU A 18 3.43 -13.89 -22.49
C GLU A 18 4.63 -14.86 -22.49
N SER A 19 4.40 -16.19 -22.47
CA SER A 19 5.46 -17.21 -22.44
C SER A 19 5.83 -17.78 -23.81
N SER A 20 5.04 -17.51 -24.86
CA SER A 20 5.27 -18.06 -26.21
C SER A 20 5.42 -17.00 -27.31
N GLU A 21 5.49 -15.71 -26.99
CA GLU A 21 6.04 -14.73 -27.93
C GLU A 21 7.57 -14.83 -27.93
N GLY A 22 8.10 -15.47 -28.96
CA GLY A 22 9.52 -15.41 -29.28
C GLY A 22 9.97 -13.96 -29.37
N VAL A 23 10.95 -13.61 -28.53
CA VAL A 23 11.94 -12.55 -28.71
C VAL A 23 11.47 -11.42 -29.64
N ASN A 24 10.53 -10.60 -29.14
CA ASN A 24 10.49 -9.22 -29.59
C ASN A 24 11.84 -8.61 -29.17
N PRO A 25 12.54 -7.90 -30.07
CA PRO A 25 13.92 -7.52 -29.85
C PRO A 25 13.95 -6.70 -28.57
N THR A 26 14.74 -7.15 -27.61
CA THR A 26 15.15 -6.35 -26.46
C THR A 26 15.44 -4.96 -26.97
N VAL A 27 14.58 -4.00 -26.65
CA VAL A 27 14.92 -2.59 -26.77
C VAL A 27 16.00 -2.37 -25.72
N ARG A 28 17.23 -2.75 -26.08
CA ARG A 28 18.41 -2.13 -25.51
C ARG A 28 18.19 -0.65 -25.74
N VAL A 29 18.03 0.06 -24.62
CA VAL A 29 18.23 1.49 -24.59
C VAL A 29 19.71 1.69 -24.91
N ASP A 30 20.05 1.64 -26.19
CA ASP A 30 21.32 2.14 -26.67
C ASP A 30 21.29 3.64 -26.39
N GLY A 31 22.03 4.01 -25.35
CA GLY A 31 22.34 5.40 -25.07
C GLY A 31 23.06 6.04 -26.26
N PRO A 32 23.12 7.38 -26.31
CA PRO A 32 23.85 8.09 -27.36
C PRO A 32 25.32 7.64 -27.39
N PRO A 33 25.96 7.62 -28.58
CA PRO A 33 27.31 7.12 -28.71
C PRO A 33 28.31 8.06 -28.03
N GLY A 34 29.26 7.46 -27.30
CA GLY A 34 30.53 8.09 -26.93
C GLY A 34 30.45 9.25 -25.92
N GLY A 35 30.40 8.92 -24.63
CA GLY A 35 30.67 9.90 -23.56
C GLY A 35 30.59 9.29 -22.16
N ALA A 36 31.76 8.94 -21.61
CA ALA A 36 32.06 8.64 -20.21
C ALA A 36 31.02 7.85 -19.38
N LYS A 37 31.37 6.61 -19.04
CA LYS A 37 30.75 5.82 -17.95
C LYS A 37 30.97 6.53 -16.60
N CYS A 38 30.11 7.49 -16.26
CA CYS A 38 29.97 7.99 -14.90
C CYS A 38 28.53 7.70 -14.43
N CYS A 39 28.42 7.03 -13.29
CA CYS A 39 27.23 6.46 -12.64
C CYS A 39 25.88 7.14 -12.97
N ARG A 40 25.08 6.57 -13.88
CA ARG A 40 23.65 6.92 -13.99
C ARG A 40 22.84 5.92 -13.15
N LEU A 41 22.33 6.37 -12.00
CA LEU A 41 21.40 5.59 -11.17
C LEU A 41 20.14 5.21 -11.96
N SER A 42 19.62 3.99 -11.74
CA SER A 42 18.37 3.54 -12.36
C SER A 42 17.17 4.34 -11.84
N PRO A 43 16.09 4.51 -12.63
CA PRO A 43 14.88 5.20 -12.16
C PRO A 43 14.26 4.55 -10.92
N GLN A 44 14.37 3.23 -10.77
CA GLN A 44 13.98 2.49 -9.56
C GLN A 44 14.78 2.91 -8.33
N ALA A 45 16.10 3.01 -8.46
CA ALA A 45 16.95 3.48 -7.37
C ALA A 45 16.59 4.91 -6.97
N LEU A 46 16.29 5.78 -7.94
CA LEU A 46 15.87 7.16 -7.67
C LEU A 46 14.55 7.22 -6.88
N VAL A 47 13.54 6.41 -7.24
CA VAL A 47 12.28 6.31 -6.48
C VAL A 47 12.54 5.80 -5.06
N CYS A 48 13.37 4.77 -4.90
CA CYS A 48 13.71 4.22 -3.60
C CYS A 48 14.45 5.22 -2.70
N ILE A 49 15.39 5.99 -3.26
CA ILE A 49 16.11 7.04 -2.52
C ILE A 49 15.15 8.16 -2.12
N SER A 50 14.30 8.63 -3.04
CA SER A 50 13.28 9.64 -2.72
C SER A 50 12.36 9.16 -1.61
N HIS A 51 11.90 7.92 -1.70
CA HIS A 51 11.06 7.32 -0.67
C HIS A 51 11.79 7.17 0.68
N ALA A 52 13.10 6.88 0.68
CA ALA A 52 13.89 6.81 1.91
C ALA A 52 13.95 8.15 2.65
N PHE A 53 14.15 9.27 1.93
CA PHE A 53 14.13 10.60 2.54
C PHE A 53 12.76 10.93 3.14
N SER A 54 11.69 10.66 2.38
CA SER A 54 10.32 10.90 2.80
C SER A 54 9.95 10.04 4.01
N ALA A 55 10.20 8.73 3.94
CA ALA A 55 9.94 7.79 5.03
C ALA A 55 10.76 8.13 6.29
N TRP A 56 12.02 8.56 6.14
CA TRP A 56 12.82 9.00 7.28
C TRP A 56 12.19 10.21 7.98
N GLY A 57 11.83 11.25 7.20
CA GLY A 57 11.14 12.45 7.70
C GLY A 57 9.84 12.12 8.42
N ASP A 58 8.99 11.29 7.81
CA ASP A 58 7.71 10.86 8.39
C ASP A 58 7.87 10.16 9.74
N ARG A 59 8.82 9.20 9.83
CA ARG A 59 9.03 8.43 11.06
C ARG A 59 9.61 9.29 12.18
N MET A 60 10.47 10.25 11.84
CA MET A 60 10.95 11.26 12.79
C MET A 60 9.78 12.12 13.31
N TRP A 61 8.94 12.63 12.40
CA TRP A 61 7.81 13.48 12.74
C TRP A 61 6.81 12.77 13.67
N HIS A 62 6.34 11.58 13.31
CA HIS A 62 5.35 10.84 14.11
C HIS A 62 5.85 10.50 15.52
N PHE A 63 7.16 10.22 15.66
CA PHE A 63 7.75 10.00 16.98
C PHE A 63 7.87 11.31 17.77
N ALA A 64 8.38 12.36 17.13
CA ALA A 64 8.60 13.66 17.76
C ALA A 64 7.31 14.31 18.25
N ILE A 65 6.27 14.35 17.40
CA ILE A 65 4.98 14.96 17.76
C ILE A 65 4.38 14.27 18.98
N GLY A 66 4.49 12.94 19.09
CA GLY A 66 4.04 12.21 20.27
C GLY A 66 4.75 12.64 21.56
N LEU A 67 6.07 12.81 21.53
CA LEU A 67 6.84 13.29 22.68
C LEU A 67 6.52 14.75 23.04
N TYR A 68 6.38 15.62 22.04
CA TYR A 68 6.03 17.02 22.28
C TYR A 68 4.64 17.18 22.89
N LEU A 69 3.63 16.42 22.45
CA LEU A 69 2.29 16.50 23.01
C LEU A 69 2.23 16.02 24.49
N VAL A 70 3.05 15.02 24.84
CA VAL A 70 3.20 14.59 26.24
C VAL A 70 3.90 15.65 27.09
N GLU A 71 4.91 16.31 26.53
CA GLU A 71 5.64 17.38 27.22
C GLU A 71 4.76 18.62 27.48
N LEU A 72 3.89 18.98 26.53
CA LEU A 72 2.99 20.14 26.66
C LEU A 72 1.92 19.93 27.74
N THR A 73 1.56 18.68 28.04
CA THR A 73 0.57 18.34 29.06
C THR A 73 1.11 17.31 30.05
N PRO A 74 2.11 17.69 30.88
CA PRO A 74 2.74 16.76 31.80
C PRO A 74 1.70 16.20 32.78
N GLY A 75 1.67 14.87 32.92
CA GLY A 75 0.70 14.16 33.75
C GLY A 75 -0.63 13.81 33.08
N SER A 76 -0.83 14.14 31.79
CA SER A 76 -2.03 13.73 31.03
C SER A 76 -1.69 13.28 29.61
N LEU A 77 -2.14 12.08 29.22
CA LEU A 77 -2.02 11.57 27.85
C LEU A 77 -3.16 12.04 26.94
N ARG A 78 -4.03 12.93 27.42
CA ARG A 78 -5.24 13.36 26.71
C ARG A 78 -4.92 13.97 25.35
N LEU A 79 -3.94 14.87 25.28
CA LEU A 79 -3.63 15.60 24.06
C LEU A 79 -3.13 14.66 22.96
N THR A 80 -2.22 13.74 23.32
CA THR A 80 -1.71 12.70 22.42
C THR A 80 -2.81 11.76 21.95
N ALA A 81 -3.74 11.37 22.84
CA ALA A 81 -4.88 10.53 22.48
C ALA A 81 -5.84 11.23 21.51
N ILE A 82 -6.16 12.51 21.74
CA ILE A 82 -7.01 13.31 20.83
C ILE A 82 -6.32 13.44 19.47
N TYR A 83 -5.02 13.76 19.43
CA TYR A 83 -4.28 13.84 18.16
C TYR A 83 -4.40 12.56 17.34
N GLN A 84 -4.13 11.41 17.96
CA GLN A 84 -4.19 10.13 17.27
C GLN A 84 -5.61 9.79 16.81
N LEU A 85 -6.63 10.10 17.61
CA LEU A 85 -8.03 9.90 17.23
C LEU A 85 -8.42 10.77 16.04
N VAL A 86 -8.08 12.07 16.06
CA VAL A 86 -8.41 13.01 14.98
C VAL A 86 -7.66 12.66 13.69
N SER A 87 -6.37 12.30 13.77
CA SER A 87 -5.60 11.85 12.62
C SER A 87 -6.20 10.58 12.00
N THR A 88 -6.56 9.59 12.84
CA THR A 88 -7.20 8.33 12.38
C THR A 88 -8.56 8.58 11.73
N LEU A 89 -9.43 9.39 12.36
CA LEU A 89 -10.73 9.77 11.79
C LEU A 89 -10.58 10.53 10.48
N SER A 90 -9.56 11.39 10.37
CA SER A 90 -9.26 12.12 9.14
C SER A 90 -8.92 11.15 8.00
N ILE A 91 -8.13 10.11 8.25
CA ILE A 91 -7.83 9.08 7.23
C ILE A 91 -9.09 8.29 6.86
N ILE A 92 -9.92 7.91 7.83
CA ILE A 92 -11.16 7.16 7.56
C ILE A 92 -12.08 7.96 6.63
N ILE A 93 -12.29 9.24 6.92
CA ILE A 93 -13.24 10.12 6.21
C ILE A 93 -12.66 10.60 4.88
N PHE A 94 -11.41 11.07 4.87
CA PHE A 94 -10.81 11.73 3.71
C PHE A 94 -9.91 10.81 2.87
N GLY A 95 -9.56 9.61 3.33
CA GLY A 95 -8.74 8.65 2.58
C GLY A 95 -9.24 8.37 1.15
N PRO A 96 -10.53 8.04 0.95
CA PRO A 96 -11.07 7.80 -0.39
C PRO A 96 -11.10 9.08 -1.25
N LEU A 97 -11.29 10.25 -0.64
CA LEU A 97 -11.30 11.54 -1.34
C LEU A 97 -9.89 11.93 -1.81
N VAL A 98 -8.86 11.65 -1.00
CA VAL A 98 -7.46 11.80 -1.40
C VAL A 98 -7.14 10.84 -2.54
N GLY A 99 -7.61 9.59 -2.45
CA GLY A 99 -7.47 8.59 -3.51
C GLY A 99 -8.08 9.03 -4.84
N ASP A 100 -9.34 9.48 -4.82
CA ASP A 100 -10.04 10.01 -6.01
C ASP A 100 -9.33 11.25 -6.58
N TRP A 101 -8.80 12.13 -5.72
CA TRP A 101 -8.02 13.28 -6.16
C TRP A 101 -6.69 12.87 -6.82
N VAL A 102 -6.02 11.84 -6.30
CA VAL A 102 -4.80 11.25 -6.90
C VAL A 102 -5.14 10.71 -8.29
N ASP A 103 -6.26 10.02 -8.45
CA ASP A 103 -6.70 9.45 -9.72
C ASP A 103 -7.11 10.54 -10.73
N ALA A 104 -7.82 11.58 -10.29
CA ALA A 104 -8.34 12.65 -11.15
C ALA A 104 -7.28 13.64 -11.67
N ASN A 105 -6.05 13.63 -11.12
CA ASN A 105 -5.03 14.63 -11.46
C ASN A 105 -3.77 14.00 -12.09
N PRO A 106 -2.98 14.79 -12.86
CA PRO A 106 -1.70 14.34 -13.40
C PRO A 106 -0.72 13.93 -12.30
N ARG A 107 -0.01 12.82 -12.52
CA ARG A 107 0.87 12.18 -11.54
C ARG A 107 1.89 13.11 -10.88
N LEU A 108 2.64 13.87 -11.68
CA LEU A 108 3.64 14.81 -11.16
C LEU A 108 3.01 15.95 -10.35
N LYS A 109 1.82 16.42 -10.76
CA LYS A 109 1.10 17.48 -10.04
C LYS A 109 0.67 16.98 -8.67
N VAL A 110 0.11 15.78 -8.59
CA VAL A 110 -0.32 15.14 -7.34
C VAL A 110 0.86 14.98 -6.39
N ALA A 111 1.94 14.30 -6.82
CA ALA A 111 3.10 14.05 -5.98
C ALA A 111 3.74 15.36 -5.47
N ARG A 112 3.90 16.37 -6.34
CA ARG A 112 4.43 17.68 -5.95
C ARG A 112 3.53 18.40 -4.95
N VAL A 113 2.22 18.45 -5.19
CA VAL A 113 1.29 19.20 -4.33
C VAL A 113 1.18 18.54 -2.96
N SER A 114 1.05 17.21 -2.89
CA SER A 114 1.02 16.48 -1.61
C SER A 114 2.32 16.65 -0.82
N LEU A 115 3.47 16.59 -1.48
CA LEU A 115 4.75 16.81 -0.83
C LEU A 115 4.88 18.24 -0.27
N ILE A 116 4.47 19.27 -1.03
CA ILE A 116 4.52 20.66 -0.55
C ILE A 116 3.56 20.87 0.62
N ILE A 117 2.31 20.42 0.51
CA ILE A 117 1.31 20.58 1.58
C ILE A 117 1.80 19.91 2.86
N GLN A 118 2.33 18.70 2.76
CA GLN A 118 2.86 17.95 3.90
C GLN A 118 3.97 18.73 4.61
N ASN A 119 4.99 19.17 3.87
CA ASN A 119 6.14 19.82 4.47
C ASN A 119 5.81 21.20 5.04
N VAL A 120 4.98 21.98 4.34
CA VAL A 120 4.48 23.26 4.87
C VAL A 120 3.69 23.05 6.16
N ALA A 121 2.82 22.03 6.21
CA ALA A 121 2.08 21.70 7.42
C ALA A 121 3.00 21.27 8.57
N VAL A 122 4.02 20.45 8.32
CA VAL A 122 5.01 20.05 9.34
C VAL A 122 5.80 21.25 9.86
N ILE A 123 6.23 22.16 8.99
CA ILE A 123 6.97 23.37 9.39
C ILE A 123 6.08 24.29 10.24
N ILE A 124 4.84 24.56 9.81
CA ILE A 124 3.91 25.38 10.58
C ILE A 124 3.65 24.75 11.94
N CYS A 125 3.41 23.43 11.98
CA CYS A 125 3.20 22.70 13.23
C CYS A 125 4.44 22.79 14.14
N GLY A 126 5.65 22.66 13.59
CA GLY A 126 6.90 22.85 14.32
C GLY A 126 7.05 24.27 14.89
N ILE A 127 6.70 25.31 14.14
CA ILE A 127 6.72 26.70 14.64
C ILE A 127 5.72 26.89 15.78
N LEU A 128 4.50 26.35 15.66
CA LEU A 128 3.50 26.41 16.72
C LEU A 128 3.99 25.70 18.00
N LEU A 129 4.58 24.50 17.86
CA LEU A 129 5.19 23.78 18.98
C LEU A 129 6.33 24.58 19.61
N LEU A 130 7.19 25.22 18.80
CA LEU A 130 8.28 26.05 19.31
C LEU A 130 7.76 27.23 20.12
N ILE A 131 6.71 27.90 19.64
CA ILE A 131 6.05 28.98 20.38
C ILE A 131 5.49 28.46 21.70
N MET A 132 4.80 27.32 21.68
CA MET A 132 4.23 26.71 22.89
C MET A 132 5.30 26.27 23.91
N LEU A 133 6.49 25.86 23.45
CA LEU A 133 7.61 25.49 24.31
C LEU A 133 8.38 26.69 24.87
N MET A 134 8.33 27.85 24.19
CA MET A 134 9.01 29.09 24.61
C MET A 134 8.13 29.94 25.53
N VAL A 135 6.81 29.86 25.37
CA VAL A 135 5.86 30.61 26.20
C VAL A 135 5.66 29.83 27.50
N GLU A 136 6.33 30.26 28.57
CA GLU A 136 6.03 29.78 29.92
C GLU A 136 4.54 30.06 30.23
N PRO A 137 3.77 29.06 30.70
CA PRO A 137 2.39 29.31 31.10
C PRO A 137 2.39 30.30 32.27
N PRO A 138 1.68 31.44 32.17
CA PRO A 138 1.69 32.45 33.21
C PRO A 138 0.97 31.94 34.46
N CYS A 139 1.76 31.56 35.47
CA CYS A 139 1.31 31.16 36.82
C CYS A 139 0.44 29.87 36.86
N PRO A 140 0.37 29.16 37.99
CA PRO A 140 -0.52 28.01 38.14
C PRO A 140 -1.97 28.49 38.29
N GLN A 141 -2.61 28.81 37.18
CA GLN A 141 -4.06 29.03 37.11
C GLN A 141 -4.77 27.68 36.93
N PRO A 142 -5.95 27.45 37.55
CA PRO A 142 -6.68 26.19 37.44
C PRO A 142 -7.22 25.90 36.03
N HIS A 143 -7.15 26.87 35.11
CA HIS A 143 -7.57 26.75 33.72
C HIS A 143 -6.49 27.26 32.77
N LEU A 144 -6.18 26.46 31.76
CA LEU A 144 -5.24 26.82 30.69
C LEU A 144 -5.75 28.07 29.94
N PRO A 145 -4.90 29.07 29.65
CA PRO A 145 -5.30 30.27 28.92
C PRO A 145 -5.97 29.91 27.58
N SER A 146 -6.98 30.69 27.17
CA SER A 146 -7.74 30.45 25.93
C SER A 146 -6.82 30.38 24.69
N TYR A 147 -5.78 31.21 24.63
CA TYR A 147 -4.82 31.20 23.52
C TYR A 147 -4.06 29.88 23.42
N PHE A 148 -3.71 29.24 24.55
CA PHE A 148 -2.96 27.98 24.55
C PHE A 148 -3.83 26.82 24.03
N ARG A 149 -5.12 26.80 24.38
CA ARG A 149 -6.09 25.83 23.83
C ARG A 149 -6.30 25.98 22.32
N VAL A 150 -6.26 27.22 21.81
CA VAL A 150 -6.32 27.47 20.36
C VAL A 150 -5.06 26.94 19.67
N LEU A 151 -3.88 27.14 20.25
CA LEU A 151 -2.63 26.60 19.72
C LEU A 151 -2.63 25.06 19.72
N GLU A 152 -3.09 24.41 20.78
CA GLU A 152 -3.28 22.95 20.82
C GLU A 152 -4.18 22.46 19.68
N ALA A 153 -5.33 23.10 19.47
CA ALA A 153 -6.26 22.74 18.41
C ALA A 153 -5.63 22.92 17.02
N LEU A 154 -4.88 24.00 16.80
CA LEU A 154 -4.18 24.25 15.53
C LEU A 154 -3.11 23.18 15.26
N VAL A 155 -2.32 22.80 16.26
CA VAL A 155 -1.31 21.73 16.14
C VAL A 155 -1.98 20.41 15.71
N ILE A 156 -3.12 20.06 16.30
CA ILE A 156 -3.85 18.84 15.96
C ILE A 156 -4.39 18.88 14.53
N ILE A 157 -5.03 19.99 14.14
CA ILE A 157 -5.62 20.13 12.79
C ILE A 157 -4.53 20.12 11.72
N ILE A 158 -3.47 20.91 11.91
CA ILE A 158 -2.38 21.04 10.93
C ILE A 158 -1.57 19.75 10.86
N GLY A 159 -1.30 19.09 11.99
CA GLY A 159 -0.66 17.77 12.00
C GLY A 159 -1.51 16.71 11.29
N SER A 160 -2.84 16.72 11.46
CA SER A 160 -3.73 15.81 10.73
C SER A 160 -3.74 16.07 9.22
N ILE A 161 -3.60 17.33 8.79
CA ILE A 161 -3.42 17.69 7.37
C ILE A 161 -2.08 17.15 6.85
N ALA A 162 -1.00 17.25 7.64
CA ALA A 162 0.30 16.69 7.27
C ALA A 162 0.22 15.17 7.08
N ASP A 163 -0.41 14.46 8.02
CA ASP A 163 -0.61 13.01 7.96
C ASP A 163 -1.42 12.60 6.72
N LEU A 164 -2.51 13.31 6.42
CA LEU A 164 -3.34 13.05 5.25
C LEU A 164 -2.59 13.32 3.93
N SER A 165 -1.76 14.37 3.91
CA SER A 165 -0.94 14.71 2.74
C SER A 165 0.16 13.66 2.50
N SER A 166 0.77 13.14 3.57
CA SER A 166 1.72 12.01 3.49
C SER A 166 1.04 10.76 2.90
N VAL A 167 -0.19 10.44 3.31
CA VAL A 167 -0.96 9.34 2.70
C VAL A 167 -1.15 9.56 1.20
N GLY A 168 -1.46 10.78 0.76
CA GLY A 168 -1.57 11.13 -0.65
C GLY A 168 -0.28 10.89 -1.44
N THR A 169 0.87 11.29 -0.89
CA THR A 169 2.19 11.04 -1.49
C THR A 169 2.48 9.54 -1.60
N LYS A 170 2.18 8.76 -0.56
CA LYS A 170 2.36 7.30 -0.56
C LYS A 170 1.48 6.60 -1.61
N ILE A 171 0.20 6.97 -1.71
CA ILE A 171 -0.70 6.42 -2.73
C ILE A 171 -0.17 6.76 -4.14
N ALA A 172 0.20 8.02 -4.38
CA ALA A 172 0.71 8.45 -5.68
C ALA A 172 2.00 7.71 -6.08
N VAL A 173 2.99 7.63 -5.18
CA VAL A 173 4.30 7.05 -5.52
C VAL A 173 4.30 5.53 -5.40
N GLU A 174 3.92 4.98 -4.25
CA GLU A 174 4.05 3.53 -3.99
C GLU A 174 2.99 2.70 -4.71
N LYS A 175 1.76 3.22 -4.83
CA LYS A 175 0.63 2.44 -5.37
C LYS A 175 0.37 2.70 -6.86
N ASP A 176 0.83 3.81 -7.41
CA ASP A 176 0.70 4.13 -8.84
C ASP A 176 2.06 4.17 -9.58
N TRP A 177 3.00 5.03 -9.17
CA TRP A 177 4.25 5.21 -9.93
C TRP A 177 5.11 3.95 -10.00
N VAL A 178 5.21 3.20 -8.90
CA VAL A 178 5.98 1.94 -8.84
C VAL A 178 5.43 0.91 -9.83
N VAL A 179 4.11 0.86 -10.02
CA VAL A 179 3.47 -0.07 -10.95
C VAL A 179 3.84 0.30 -12.39
N VAL A 180 3.77 1.58 -12.72
CA VAL A 180 4.11 2.04 -14.07
C VAL A 180 5.61 1.99 -14.36
N LEU A 181 6.43 2.15 -13.34
CA LEU A 181 7.86 1.98 -13.46
C LEU A 181 8.24 0.52 -13.78
N ALA A 182 7.57 -0.45 -13.15
CA ALA A 182 7.78 -1.87 -13.41
C ALA A 182 7.22 -2.31 -14.77
N GLY A 183 6.15 -1.65 -15.25
CA GLY A 183 5.52 -2.00 -16.52
C GLY A 183 4.94 -3.42 -16.48
N SER A 184 5.34 -4.27 -17.43
CA SER A 184 4.98 -5.70 -17.46
C SER A 184 5.89 -6.58 -16.59
N ASP A 185 7.02 -6.07 -16.09
CA ASP A 185 7.95 -6.86 -15.27
C ASP A 185 7.45 -7.00 -13.82
N LYS A 186 6.66 -8.06 -13.60
CA LYS A 186 6.12 -8.39 -12.28
C LYS A 186 7.21 -8.78 -11.26
N LYS A 187 8.41 -9.22 -11.69
CA LYS A 187 9.54 -9.52 -10.79
C LYS A 187 10.16 -8.23 -10.27
N LEU A 188 10.37 -7.27 -11.16
CA LEU A 188 10.84 -5.93 -10.81
C LEU A 188 9.86 -5.23 -9.86
N LEU A 189 8.55 -5.40 -10.07
CA LEU A 189 7.51 -4.89 -9.18
C LEU A 189 7.64 -5.45 -7.76
N ALA A 190 7.71 -6.79 -7.64
CA ALA A 190 7.86 -7.48 -6.36
C ALA A 190 9.13 -7.04 -5.62
N HIS A 191 10.24 -6.93 -6.33
CA HIS A 191 11.51 -6.51 -5.78
C HIS A 191 11.46 -5.05 -5.30
N THR A 192 10.84 -4.16 -6.07
CA THR A 192 10.69 -2.74 -5.72
C THR A 192 9.82 -2.57 -4.47
N ASN A 193 8.66 -3.24 -4.41
CA ASN A 193 7.80 -3.22 -3.22
C ASN A 193 8.53 -3.71 -1.97
N ALA A 194 9.30 -4.79 -2.10
CA ALA A 194 10.09 -5.32 -1.00
C ALA A 194 11.18 -4.34 -0.52
N ILE A 195 11.86 -3.62 -1.43
CA ILE A 195 12.84 -2.58 -1.09
C ILE A 195 12.16 -1.42 -0.37
N LEU A 196 11.05 -0.89 -0.90
CA LEU A 196 10.31 0.21 -0.30
C LEU A 196 9.87 -0.16 1.13
N ARG A 197 9.31 -1.37 1.31
CA ARG A 197 8.96 -1.86 2.64
C ARG A 197 10.17 -2.00 3.57
N ARG A 198 11.31 -2.46 3.05
CA ARG A 198 12.53 -2.59 3.85
C ARG A 198 13.00 -1.24 4.37
N ILE A 199 12.99 -0.22 3.49
CA ILE A 199 13.31 1.16 3.86
C ILE A 199 12.36 1.63 4.97
N ASP A 200 11.06 1.43 4.79
CA ASP A 200 10.02 1.79 5.75
C ASP A 200 10.26 1.20 7.15
N LEU A 201 10.62 -0.09 7.19
CA LEU A 201 10.91 -0.82 8.43
C LEU A 201 12.21 -0.34 9.08
N CYS A 202 13.26 -0.11 8.30
CA CYS A 202 14.52 0.46 8.80
C CYS A 202 14.29 1.85 9.40
N CYS A 203 13.60 2.73 8.68
CA CYS A 203 13.28 4.09 9.15
C CYS A 203 12.41 4.06 10.41
N LYS A 204 11.46 3.11 10.52
CA LYS A 204 10.62 2.95 11.72
C LYS A 204 11.42 2.64 12.99
N ILE A 205 12.61 2.05 12.86
CA ILE A 205 13.49 1.74 14.00
C ILE A 205 14.49 2.88 14.22
N LEU A 206 15.20 3.29 13.17
CA LEU A 206 16.35 4.18 13.26
C LEU A 206 15.98 5.66 13.46
N ALA A 207 14.91 6.13 12.82
CA ALA A 207 14.54 7.54 12.86
C ALA A 207 14.10 8.01 14.28
N PRO A 208 13.25 7.25 15.02
CA PRO A 208 12.94 7.56 16.41
C PRO A 208 14.16 7.60 17.33
N ILE A 209 15.14 6.70 17.12
CA ILE A 209 16.38 6.67 17.92
C ILE A 209 17.15 7.97 17.74
N LEU A 210 17.38 8.41 16.50
CA LEU A 210 18.10 9.67 16.24
C LEU A 210 17.41 10.86 16.91
N VAL A 211 16.10 11.01 16.70
CA VAL A 211 15.34 12.13 17.26
C VAL A 211 15.33 12.08 18.79
N GLY A 212 15.15 10.89 19.37
CA GLY A 212 15.20 10.69 20.82
C GLY A 212 16.55 11.09 21.41
N LEU A 213 17.67 10.72 20.76
CA LEU A 213 19.01 11.12 21.18
C LEU A 213 19.19 12.65 21.13
N ILE A 214 18.74 13.31 20.05
CA ILE A 214 18.80 14.77 19.92
C ILE A 214 18.00 15.46 21.03
N MET A 215 16.77 15.03 21.28
CA MET A 215 15.91 15.62 22.31
C MET A 215 16.46 15.40 23.72
N THR A 216 17.09 14.24 23.97
CA THR A 216 17.61 13.87 25.30
C THR A 216 18.95 14.52 25.61
N PHE A 217 19.90 14.51 24.66
CA PHE A 217 21.27 14.96 24.89
C PHE A 217 21.55 16.40 24.48
N ILE A 218 20.74 17.00 23.61
CA ILE A 218 20.92 18.39 23.15
C ILE A 218 19.85 19.28 23.75
N SER A 219 18.65 19.27 23.17
CA SER A 219 17.46 19.89 23.76
C SER A 219 16.22 19.55 22.93
N LYS A 220 15.06 19.65 23.56
CA LYS A 220 13.75 19.52 22.90
C LYS A 220 13.55 20.60 21.81
N ILE A 221 14.03 21.82 22.06
CA ILE A 221 13.96 22.95 21.13
C ILE A 221 14.82 22.70 19.89
N THR A 222 16.05 22.23 20.08
CA THR A 222 16.93 21.83 18.98
C THR A 222 16.31 20.70 18.16
N GLY A 223 15.58 19.77 18.80
CA GLY A 223 14.78 18.76 18.12
C GLY A 223 13.78 19.35 17.12
N VAL A 224 13.02 20.40 17.50
CA VAL A 224 12.03 21.03 16.61
C VAL A 224 12.72 21.70 15.44
N ILE A 225 13.81 22.43 15.71
CA ILE A 225 14.60 23.12 14.68
C ILE A 225 15.21 22.12 13.69
N PHE A 226 15.75 21.01 14.20
CA PHE A 226 16.29 19.93 13.39
C PHE A 226 15.23 19.31 12.47
N LEU A 227 14.02 19.03 13.00
CA LEU A 227 12.93 18.48 12.21
C LEU A 227 12.46 19.46 11.12
N ALA A 228 12.29 20.74 11.46
CA ALA A 228 11.92 21.77 10.51
C ALA A 228 12.99 21.90 9.39
N GLY A 229 14.27 21.93 9.76
CA GLY A 229 15.38 21.96 8.82
C GLY A 229 15.43 20.73 7.91
N TRP A 230 15.19 19.53 8.46
CA TRP A 230 15.12 18.31 7.67
C TRP A 230 13.99 18.34 6.63
N ASN A 231 12.78 18.78 7.02
CA ASN A 231 11.65 18.89 6.10
C ASN A 231 11.92 19.90 4.97
N VAL A 232 12.54 21.05 5.28
CA VAL A 232 12.93 22.01 4.24
C VAL A 232 13.91 21.37 3.26
N LEU A 233 14.95 20.70 3.76
CA LEU A 233 15.96 20.06 2.90
C LEU A 233 15.37 18.92 2.07
N SER A 234 14.54 18.07 2.70
CA SER A 234 13.99 16.89 2.05
C SER A 234 13.03 17.27 0.93
N VAL A 235 12.24 18.34 1.06
CA VAL A 235 11.35 18.84 -0.01
C VAL A 235 12.07 19.05 -1.33
N PHE A 236 13.17 19.82 -1.30
CA PHE A 236 13.88 20.19 -2.52
C PHE A 236 14.50 18.96 -3.17
N LEU A 237 15.09 18.09 -2.35
CA LEU A 237 15.73 16.88 -2.83
C LEU A 237 14.71 15.88 -3.38
N GLU A 238 13.64 15.60 -2.64
CA GLU A 238 12.56 14.70 -3.05
C GLU A 238 11.87 15.21 -4.33
N TYR A 239 11.57 16.50 -4.40
CA TYR A 239 11.00 17.10 -5.61
C TYR A 239 11.92 16.90 -6.82
N TYR A 240 13.21 17.18 -6.67
CA TYR A 240 14.20 16.99 -7.73
C TYR A 240 14.28 15.52 -8.16
N LEU A 241 14.32 14.57 -7.23
CA LEU A 241 14.38 13.14 -7.51
C LEU A 241 13.12 12.64 -8.24
N LEU A 242 11.93 13.00 -7.76
CA LEU A 242 10.66 12.62 -8.38
C LEU A 242 10.51 13.23 -9.78
N TRP A 243 10.92 14.49 -9.95
CA TRP A 243 10.94 15.13 -11.26
C TRP A 243 11.89 14.41 -12.23
N LYS A 244 13.09 14.01 -11.76
CA LYS A 244 14.06 13.27 -12.57
C LYS A 244 13.54 11.89 -12.96
N VAL A 245 12.85 11.18 -12.06
CA VAL A 245 12.17 9.92 -12.36
C VAL A 245 11.11 10.13 -13.44
N PHE A 246 10.28 11.16 -13.28
CA PHE A 246 9.21 11.49 -14.23
C PHE A 246 9.76 11.77 -15.64
N GLN A 247 10.90 12.45 -15.75
CA GLN A 247 11.56 12.67 -17.05
C GLN A 247 12.18 11.40 -17.65
N SER A 248 12.63 10.48 -16.79
CA SER A 248 13.34 9.28 -17.23
C SER A 248 12.39 8.21 -17.79
N VAL A 249 11.10 8.24 -17.41
CA VAL A 249 10.13 7.19 -17.75
C VAL A 249 8.90 7.83 -18.41
N LYS A 250 8.83 7.73 -19.74
CA LYS A 250 7.76 8.33 -20.55
C LYS A 250 6.36 7.83 -20.16
N GLY A 251 6.24 6.59 -19.68
CA GLY A 251 4.97 6.00 -19.22
C GLY A 251 4.31 6.77 -18.07
N LEU A 252 5.05 7.51 -17.24
CA LEU A 252 4.44 8.32 -16.17
C LEU A 252 3.70 9.56 -16.69
N SER A 253 4.01 10.02 -17.90
CA SER A 253 3.36 11.19 -18.51
C SER A 253 2.03 10.87 -19.19
N GLN A 254 1.81 9.61 -19.54
CA GLN A 254 0.63 9.12 -20.24
C GLN A 254 -0.41 8.62 -19.23
N LYS A 255 -1.15 9.54 -18.61
CA LYS A 255 -2.30 9.19 -17.75
C LYS A 255 -3.59 9.46 -18.50
N VAL A 256 -4.42 8.43 -18.68
CA VAL A 256 -5.77 8.59 -19.24
C VAL A 256 -6.65 9.22 -18.16
N LEU A 257 -6.86 10.53 -18.25
CA LEU A 257 -7.77 11.25 -17.36
C LEU A 257 -9.21 10.95 -17.81
N SER A 258 -9.93 10.13 -17.06
CA SER A 258 -11.33 9.85 -17.35
C SER A 258 -12.16 11.13 -17.13
N LYS A 259 -12.79 11.67 -18.19
CA LYS A 259 -13.91 12.60 -18.06
C LYS A 259 -15.10 11.76 -17.56
N ARG A 260 -15.28 11.64 -16.24
CA ARG A 260 -16.57 11.18 -15.70
C ARG A 260 -17.60 12.27 -16.01
N GLN A 261 -18.40 12.08 -17.06
CA GLN A 261 -19.52 12.93 -17.41
C GLN A 261 -20.55 12.95 -16.28
N ASP A 262 -20.98 14.15 -15.93
CA ASP A 262 -22.11 14.44 -15.07
C ASP A 262 -23.42 14.08 -15.82
N GLU A 263 -23.80 12.79 -15.92
CA GLU A 263 -25.06 12.38 -16.57
C GLU A 263 -26.30 12.38 -15.65
N ASP A 264 -26.15 12.71 -14.37
CA ASP A 264 -27.26 12.62 -13.40
C ASP A 264 -27.97 13.96 -13.10
N SER A 265 -27.81 15.00 -13.92
CA SER A 265 -28.49 16.31 -13.70
C SER A 265 -29.65 16.64 -14.64
N GLU A 266 -30.06 15.75 -15.54
CA GLU A 266 -31.18 16.01 -16.47
C GLU A 266 -32.45 15.17 -16.22
N ASN A 267 -32.59 14.50 -15.08
CA ASN A 267 -33.87 13.90 -14.68
C ASN A 267 -34.46 14.63 -13.47
N GLY A 268 -35.11 15.76 -13.72
CA GLY A 268 -35.75 16.51 -12.63
C GLY A 268 -36.39 17.86 -12.97
N SER A 269 -37.15 17.97 -14.05
CA SER A 269 -38.23 18.97 -14.11
C SER A 269 -39.32 18.53 -15.09
N SER A 270 -40.43 18.10 -14.52
CA SER A 270 -41.67 17.72 -15.19
C SER A 270 -42.51 18.93 -15.58
N VAL A 271 -43.17 18.85 -16.75
CA VAL A 271 -44.50 19.43 -17.09
C VAL A 271 -44.47 20.95 -17.39
N ASP A 272 -44.96 21.50 -18.52
CA ASP A 272 -46.26 21.30 -19.16
C ASP A 272 -46.36 21.83 -20.62
N HIS A 273 -47.39 21.32 -21.28
CA HIS A 273 -48.08 21.59 -22.56
C HIS A 273 -47.82 22.80 -23.51
N ASN A 274 -47.90 22.44 -24.80
CA ASN A 274 -48.76 22.98 -25.90
C ASN A 274 -48.25 24.03 -26.90
N GLN A 275 -48.60 23.71 -28.17
CA GLN A 275 -49.00 24.59 -29.29
C GLN A 275 -47.91 25.50 -29.87
N ASP A 276 -47.81 25.75 -31.17
CA ASP A 276 -48.44 25.27 -32.39
C ASP A 276 -47.57 25.86 -33.52
N GLU A 277 -47.86 25.44 -34.75
CA GLU A 277 -47.66 26.25 -35.96
C GLU A 277 -46.24 26.56 -36.47
N SER A 278 -45.93 25.85 -37.56
CA SER A 278 -46.01 26.40 -38.93
C SER A 278 -44.69 26.56 -39.71
N GLN A 279 -44.69 25.86 -40.86
CA GLN A 279 -44.22 26.30 -42.18
C GLN A 279 -42.70 26.56 -42.34
N ARG A 280 -42.02 26.19 -43.43
CA ARG A 280 -42.41 25.83 -44.79
C ARG A 280 -41.21 25.19 -45.50
N SER A 281 -41.55 24.46 -46.54
CA SER A 281 -40.78 23.66 -47.49
C SER A 281 -40.06 24.43 -48.62
N VAL A 282 -39.25 23.66 -49.39
CA VAL A 282 -38.76 23.85 -50.79
C VAL A 282 -37.46 24.67 -50.90
N GLY A 283 -36.32 24.14 -51.42
CA GLY A 283 -35.99 23.71 -52.80
C GLY A 283 -35.51 24.95 -53.61
N SER A 284 -34.49 25.03 -54.48
CA SER A 284 -33.54 24.13 -55.16
C SER A 284 -32.30 24.96 -55.58
N GLU A 285 -31.27 24.27 -56.08
CA GLU A 285 -30.00 24.63 -56.73
C GLU A 285 -29.76 26.01 -57.40
N ALA A 286 -28.51 26.53 -57.27
CA ALA A 286 -27.58 26.91 -58.37
C ALA A 286 -26.27 27.57 -57.85
N ASP A 287 -25.13 27.17 -58.41
CA ASP A 287 -23.73 27.69 -58.28
C ASP A 287 -23.45 28.77 -59.36
N PRO A 288 -22.28 29.47 -59.54
CA PRO A 288 -21.08 29.75 -58.71
C PRO A 288 -20.69 31.26 -58.66
N GLY A 289 -19.67 31.62 -57.86
CA GLY A 289 -18.77 32.76 -58.17
C GLY A 289 -18.37 33.70 -57.01
N ASP A 290 -17.09 33.61 -56.63
CA ASP A 290 -16.19 34.61 -56.00
C ASP A 290 -16.74 35.79 -55.17
N ALA A 291 -16.34 35.85 -53.90
CA ALA A 291 -15.35 36.82 -53.38
C ALA A 291 -15.49 37.06 -51.86
N ASP A 292 -14.32 37.10 -51.22
CA ASP A 292 -13.98 37.81 -49.99
C ASP A 292 -14.52 37.32 -48.63
N LEU A 293 -13.55 36.69 -47.95
CA LEU A 293 -13.41 36.38 -46.56
C LEU A 293 -13.68 37.62 -45.64
N ILE A 294 -14.90 37.75 -45.13
CA ILE A 294 -15.18 38.51 -43.90
C ILE A 294 -15.96 37.59 -42.96
N VAL A 295 -15.26 36.99 -42.01
CA VAL A 295 -15.87 36.27 -40.89
C VAL A 295 -16.48 37.32 -39.94
N PRO A 296 -17.80 37.31 -39.67
CA PRO A 296 -18.36 38.11 -38.60
C PRO A 296 -17.96 37.47 -37.27
N ALA A 297 -17.44 38.29 -36.36
CA ALA A 297 -17.16 37.91 -34.99
C ALA A 297 -18.44 37.41 -34.31
N VAL A 298 -18.53 36.09 -34.08
CA VAL A 298 -19.50 35.52 -33.14
C VAL A 298 -19.00 35.83 -31.74
N ASP A 299 -19.70 36.75 -31.09
CA ASP A 299 -19.53 37.12 -29.69
C ASP A 299 -19.86 35.90 -28.81
N VAL A 300 -18.83 35.16 -28.39
CA VAL A 300 -18.97 34.07 -27.43
C VAL A 300 -19.24 34.69 -26.07
N ARG A 301 -20.53 34.81 -25.72
CA ARG A 301 -20.96 35.14 -24.36
C ARG A 301 -20.48 34.06 -23.40
N ASP A 302 -19.40 34.39 -22.71
CA ASP A 302 -18.74 33.65 -21.64
C ASP A 302 -19.71 33.38 -20.48
N HIS A 303 -20.45 32.28 -20.53
CA HIS A 303 -21.23 31.79 -19.38
C HIS A 303 -20.26 31.17 -18.37
N ARG A 304 -19.75 31.98 -17.45
CA ARG A 304 -19.04 31.47 -16.27
C ARG A 304 -19.98 30.53 -15.51
N PRO A 305 -19.63 29.25 -15.28
CA PRO A 305 -20.47 28.38 -14.48
C PRO A 305 -20.57 28.95 -13.06
N ARG A 306 -21.81 29.11 -12.57
CA ARG A 306 -22.08 29.52 -11.18
C ARG A 306 -21.34 28.57 -10.24
N LYS A 307 -20.55 29.13 -9.32
CA LYS A 307 -19.82 28.34 -8.30
C LYS A 307 -20.84 27.47 -7.56
N PRO A 308 -20.63 26.14 -7.46
CA PRO A 308 -21.57 25.27 -6.75
C PRO A 308 -21.69 25.73 -5.29
N GLY A 309 -22.92 25.75 -4.77
CA GLY A 309 -23.20 26.04 -3.36
C GLY A 309 -22.48 25.08 -2.41
N VAL A 310 -22.32 25.47 -1.15
CA VAL A 310 -21.61 24.66 -0.15
C VAL A 310 -22.25 23.28 0.04
N PHE A 311 -23.59 23.21 -0.02
CA PHE A 311 -24.34 21.97 0.09
C PHE A 311 -24.12 21.02 -1.10
N SER A 312 -24.06 21.53 -2.33
CA SER A 312 -23.77 20.68 -3.50
C SER A 312 -22.33 20.18 -3.52
N ARG A 313 -21.37 20.95 -2.98
CA ARG A 313 -19.99 20.46 -2.76
C ARG A 313 -19.92 19.35 -1.71
N LEU A 314 -20.67 19.48 -0.62
CA LEU A 314 -20.73 18.46 0.42
C LEU A 314 -21.41 17.18 -0.09
N TRP A 315 -22.54 17.32 -0.80
CA TRP A 315 -23.24 16.21 -1.44
C TRP A 315 -22.36 15.47 -2.45
N LYS A 316 -21.59 16.21 -3.26
CA LYS A 316 -20.60 15.63 -4.19
C LYS A 316 -19.57 14.76 -3.46
N ARG A 317 -19.06 15.20 -2.30
CA ARG A 317 -18.10 14.43 -1.49
C ARG A 317 -18.71 13.16 -0.88
N ILE A 318 -19.94 13.24 -0.38
CA ILE A 318 -20.66 12.07 0.15
C ILE A 318 -20.91 11.07 -0.99
N ARG A 319 -21.28 11.56 -2.17
CA ARG A 319 -21.45 10.73 -3.38
C ARG A 319 -20.13 10.06 -3.80
N THR A 320 -19.00 10.77 -3.73
CA THR A 320 -17.67 10.17 -3.98
C THR A 320 -17.38 9.04 -2.98
N PHE A 321 -17.68 9.22 -1.70
CA PHE A 321 -17.49 8.17 -0.70
C PHE A 321 -18.35 6.92 -0.97
N LYS A 322 -19.63 7.12 -1.32
CA LYS A 322 -20.53 6.01 -1.72
C LYS A 322 -20.00 5.30 -2.97
N SER A 323 -19.52 6.06 -3.96
CA SER A 323 -18.92 5.52 -5.18
C SER A 323 -17.64 4.74 -4.88
N ALA A 324 -16.77 5.24 -4.00
CA ALA A 324 -15.53 4.56 -3.58
C ALA A 324 -15.82 3.20 -2.94
N TRP A 325 -16.83 3.13 -2.07
CA TRP A 325 -17.28 1.88 -1.47
C TRP A 325 -17.71 0.89 -2.55
N HIS A 326 -18.57 1.32 -3.47
CA HIS A 326 -19.05 0.48 -4.56
C HIS A 326 -17.91 0.00 -5.48
N ILE A 327 -17.00 0.90 -5.88
CA ILE A 327 -15.83 0.56 -6.71
C ILE A 327 -14.94 -0.46 -6.02
N TYR A 328 -14.68 -0.29 -4.72
CA TYR A 328 -13.84 -1.20 -3.95
C TYR A 328 -14.41 -2.63 -3.90
N PHE A 329 -15.71 -2.79 -3.61
CA PHE A 329 -16.34 -4.11 -3.53
C PHE A 329 -16.57 -4.77 -4.88
N ARG A 330 -16.58 -4.00 -5.98
CA ARG A 330 -16.61 -4.55 -7.34
C ARG A 330 -15.29 -5.22 -7.73
N GLN A 331 -14.17 -4.84 -7.11
CA GLN A 331 -12.87 -5.43 -7.43
C GLN A 331 -12.81 -6.92 -7.00
N THR A 332 -12.22 -7.75 -7.84
CA THR A 332 -11.98 -9.17 -7.52
C THR A 332 -11.13 -9.35 -6.26
N VAL A 333 -10.24 -8.38 -5.99
CA VAL A 333 -9.32 -8.34 -4.85
C VAL A 333 -9.89 -7.74 -3.56
N ALA A 334 -11.19 -7.43 -3.52
CA ALA A 334 -11.84 -6.92 -2.31
C ALA A 334 -11.70 -7.87 -1.12
N ARG A 335 -11.81 -9.19 -1.35
CA ARG A 335 -11.65 -10.24 -0.32
C ARG A 335 -10.24 -10.23 0.29
N PRO A 336 -9.13 -10.29 -0.50
CA PRO A 336 -7.78 -10.07 0.00
C PRO A 336 -7.60 -8.75 0.75
N GLY A 337 -8.21 -7.65 0.29
CA GLY A 337 -8.14 -6.37 0.98
C GLY A 337 -8.81 -6.38 2.36
N LEU A 338 -9.97 -7.03 2.49
CA LEU A 338 -10.62 -7.24 3.78
C LEU A 338 -9.81 -8.19 4.68
N ALA A 339 -9.16 -9.20 4.10
CA ALA A 339 -8.21 -10.04 4.82
C ALA A 339 -7.05 -9.20 5.39
N LEU A 340 -6.47 -8.30 4.61
CA LEU A 340 -5.44 -7.37 5.09
C LEU A 340 -5.97 -6.47 6.22
N ALA A 341 -7.16 -5.90 6.05
CA ALA A 341 -7.78 -5.06 7.07
C ALA A 341 -8.00 -5.82 8.39
N SER A 342 -8.40 -7.09 8.33
CA SER A 342 -8.59 -7.91 9.54
C SER A 342 -7.30 -8.08 10.36
N LEU A 343 -6.12 -8.01 9.73
CA LEU A 343 -4.83 -8.04 10.43
C LEU A 343 -4.61 -6.79 11.29
N TYR A 344 -5.31 -5.68 11.02
CA TYR A 344 -5.29 -4.46 11.84
C TYR A 344 -6.20 -4.56 13.07
N PHE A 345 -7.15 -5.49 13.09
CA PHE A 345 -7.92 -5.83 14.29
C PHE A 345 -7.06 -6.72 15.20
N THR A 346 -6.07 -6.15 15.89
CA THR A 346 -5.21 -6.94 16.76
C THR A 346 -4.60 -6.17 17.93
N VAL A 347 -4.77 -6.71 19.14
CA VAL A 347 -3.96 -6.28 20.30
C VAL A 347 -2.58 -6.94 20.30
N ILE A 348 -2.38 -8.01 19.52
CA ILE A 348 -1.22 -8.89 19.49
C ILE A 348 -0.09 -8.25 18.65
N SER A 349 0.41 -7.14 19.15
CA SER A 349 1.50 -6.38 18.56
C SER A 349 2.32 -5.72 19.66
N PHE A 350 3.52 -5.24 19.33
CA PHE A 350 4.34 -4.42 20.22
C PHE A 350 3.79 -2.98 20.39
N GLY A 351 2.48 -2.85 20.53
CA GLY A 351 1.79 -1.61 20.85
C GLY A 351 1.75 -1.34 22.35
N ALA A 352 1.20 -0.19 22.73
CA ALA A 352 1.10 0.25 24.12
C ALA A 352 0.33 -0.73 25.02
N ILE A 353 -0.66 -1.44 24.48
CA ILE A 353 -1.57 -2.32 25.25
C ILE A 353 -0.85 -3.59 25.71
N THR A 354 -0.29 -4.37 24.78
CA THR A 354 0.48 -5.57 25.10
C THR A 354 1.73 -5.25 25.91
N THR A 355 2.32 -4.08 25.67
CA THR A 355 3.41 -3.54 26.49
C THR A 355 2.96 -3.28 27.93
N GLY A 356 1.83 -2.59 28.10
CA GLY A 356 1.23 -2.36 29.41
C GLY A 356 0.92 -3.68 30.13
N TYR A 357 0.36 -4.66 29.42
CA TYR A 357 0.14 -6.00 29.96
C TYR A 357 1.44 -6.68 30.38
N ALA A 358 2.50 -6.64 29.56
CA ALA A 358 3.80 -7.21 29.90
C ALA A 358 4.41 -6.56 31.16
N TYR A 359 4.19 -5.26 31.37
CA TYR A 359 4.58 -4.57 32.61
C TYR A 359 3.80 -5.06 33.82
N THR A 360 2.50 -5.33 33.69
CA THR A 360 1.71 -5.92 34.80
C THR A 360 2.21 -7.32 35.20
N GLN A 361 2.94 -7.99 34.31
CA GLN A 361 3.58 -9.29 34.55
C GLN A 361 5.06 -9.16 34.96
N CYS A 362 5.48 -7.95 35.36
CA CYS A 362 6.82 -7.64 35.88
C CYS A 362 7.98 -7.84 34.87
N LEU A 363 7.73 -7.75 33.56
CA LEU A 363 8.84 -7.71 32.59
C LEU A 363 9.51 -6.33 32.60
N SER A 364 10.84 -6.33 32.55
CA SER A 364 11.62 -5.10 32.44
C SER A 364 11.51 -4.46 31.05
N GLU A 365 11.64 -3.13 30.99
CA GLU A 365 11.60 -2.38 29.72
C GLU A 365 12.71 -2.82 28.76
N ALA A 366 13.88 -3.17 29.31
CA ALA A 366 15.04 -3.62 28.56
C ALA A 366 14.77 -4.94 27.84
N VAL A 367 14.16 -5.92 28.52
CA VAL A 367 13.79 -7.22 27.92
C VAL A 367 12.75 -7.02 26.83
N LEU A 368 11.71 -6.21 27.10
CA LEU A 368 10.68 -5.94 26.11
C LEU A 368 11.24 -5.21 24.87
N SER A 369 12.18 -4.28 25.06
CA SER A 369 12.86 -3.58 23.98
C SER A 369 13.77 -4.50 23.15
N ALA A 370 14.48 -5.43 23.80
CA ALA A 370 15.26 -6.45 23.11
C ALA A 370 14.37 -7.36 22.25
N ILE A 371 13.24 -7.83 22.80
CA ILE A 371 12.28 -8.68 22.09
C ILE A 371 11.63 -7.93 20.91
N ARG A 372 11.29 -6.64 21.09
CA ARG A 372 10.85 -5.77 19.99
C ARG A 372 11.90 -5.68 18.88
N GLY A 373 13.18 -5.54 19.26
CA GLY A 373 14.32 -5.58 18.35
C GLY A 373 14.35 -6.86 17.52
N VAL A 374 14.21 -8.03 18.15
CA VAL A 374 14.12 -9.32 17.45
C VAL A 374 12.91 -9.37 16.51
N GLY A 375 11.73 -8.95 16.97
CA GLY A 375 10.53 -8.88 16.13
C GLY A 375 10.69 -7.98 14.90
N SER A 376 11.48 -6.91 15.02
CA SER A 376 11.81 -6.02 13.91
C SER A 376 12.68 -6.72 12.85
N LEU A 377 13.60 -7.61 13.27
CA LEU A 377 14.42 -8.42 12.36
C LEU A 377 13.57 -9.44 11.60
N PHE A 378 12.59 -10.08 12.24
CA PHE A 378 11.63 -10.95 11.56
C PHE A 378 10.80 -10.19 10.52
N GLY A 379 10.42 -8.94 10.80
CA GLY A 379 9.76 -8.10 9.81
C GLY A 379 10.66 -7.71 8.64
N LEU A 380 11.94 -7.43 8.89
CA LEU A 380 12.92 -7.18 7.83
C LEU A 380 13.15 -8.42 6.98
N LEU A 381 13.26 -9.60 7.59
CA LEU A 381 13.42 -10.89 6.93
C LEU A 381 12.30 -11.18 5.92
N ALA A 382 11.05 -10.82 6.25
CA ALA A 382 9.91 -10.93 5.34
C ALA A 382 10.17 -10.27 3.98
N THR A 383 10.85 -9.13 3.95
CA THR A 383 11.16 -8.40 2.71
C THR A 383 12.21 -9.10 1.84
N PHE A 384 13.00 -10.03 2.38
CA PHE A 384 13.95 -10.84 1.61
C PHE A 384 13.36 -12.17 1.16
N VAL A 385 12.42 -12.71 1.95
CA VAL A 385 11.73 -13.97 1.67
C VAL A 385 10.66 -13.77 0.60
N PHE A 386 9.89 -12.68 0.67
CA PHE A 386 8.75 -12.45 -0.22
C PHE A 386 9.09 -12.54 -1.72
N PRO A 387 10.11 -11.83 -2.28
CA PRO A 387 10.40 -11.93 -3.71
C PRO A 387 10.77 -13.35 -4.15
N ARG A 388 11.55 -14.07 -3.34
CA ARG A 388 11.94 -15.46 -3.63
C ARG A 388 10.76 -16.41 -3.61
N LEU A 389 9.88 -16.26 -2.62
CA LEU A 389 8.68 -17.07 -2.51
C LEU A 389 7.75 -16.80 -3.70
N ARG A 390 7.51 -15.53 -4.01
CA ARG A 390 6.69 -15.09 -5.15
C ARG A 390 7.22 -15.62 -6.48
N ASP A 391 8.53 -15.64 -6.69
CA ASP A 391 9.15 -16.18 -7.90
C ASP A 391 9.10 -17.72 -7.97
N SER A 392 9.03 -18.41 -6.82
CA SER A 392 9.04 -19.87 -6.76
C SER A 392 7.64 -20.49 -6.86
N VAL A 393 6.64 -19.91 -6.19
CA VAL A 393 5.29 -20.50 -6.08
C VAL A 393 4.18 -19.66 -6.70
N GLY A 394 4.47 -18.42 -7.12
CA GLY A 394 3.50 -17.46 -7.65
C GLY A 394 2.88 -16.56 -6.57
N LEU A 395 2.21 -15.48 -6.98
CA LEU A 395 1.71 -14.44 -6.09
C LEU A 395 0.58 -14.94 -5.17
N VAL A 396 -0.46 -15.57 -5.73
CA VAL A 396 -1.63 -16.05 -4.94
C VAL A 396 -1.21 -17.12 -3.92
N ARG A 397 -0.33 -18.05 -4.29
CA ARG A 397 0.19 -19.08 -3.37
C ARG A 397 1.05 -18.48 -2.26
N SER A 398 1.85 -17.45 -2.58
CA SER A 398 2.63 -16.72 -1.57
C SER A 398 1.73 -16.08 -0.50
N GLY A 399 0.56 -15.59 -0.90
CA GLY A 399 -0.44 -15.06 0.04
C GLY A 399 -1.06 -16.15 0.91
N LEU A 400 -1.42 -17.30 0.34
CA LEU A 400 -1.95 -18.42 1.12
C LEU A 400 -0.92 -18.92 2.14
N PHE A 401 0.34 -19.05 1.73
CA PHE A 401 1.45 -19.39 2.62
C PHE A 401 1.63 -18.37 3.74
N SER A 402 1.69 -17.07 3.40
CA SER A 402 1.93 -16.01 4.38
C SER A 402 0.78 -15.84 5.38
N MET A 403 -0.47 -15.94 4.94
CA MET A 403 -1.64 -15.92 5.82
C MET A 403 -1.71 -17.17 6.71
N SER A 404 -1.35 -18.34 6.19
CA SER A 404 -1.28 -19.58 6.99
C SER A 404 -0.17 -19.51 8.04
N LEU A 405 1.01 -18.99 7.66
CA LEU A 405 2.12 -18.75 8.58
C LEU A 405 1.71 -17.74 9.66
N GLN A 406 1.04 -16.66 9.27
CA GLN A 406 0.54 -15.64 10.20
C GLN A 406 -0.40 -16.26 11.25
N PHE A 407 -1.39 -17.03 10.80
CA PHE A 407 -2.33 -17.69 11.69
C PHE A 407 -1.64 -18.71 12.62
N THR A 408 -0.74 -19.54 12.08
CA THR A 408 -0.01 -20.56 12.85
C THR A 408 0.83 -19.94 13.97
N CYS A 409 1.56 -18.85 13.69
CA CYS A 409 2.33 -18.14 14.72
C CYS A 409 1.43 -17.55 15.81
N LEU A 410 0.22 -17.10 15.47
CA LEU A 410 -0.74 -16.56 16.43
C LEU A 410 -1.43 -17.65 17.28
N LEU A 411 -1.40 -18.92 16.86
CA LEU A 411 -1.84 -20.02 17.73
C LEU A 411 -0.97 -20.14 18.99
N PHE A 412 0.30 -19.71 18.96
CA PHE A 412 1.11 -19.59 20.18
C PHE A 412 0.56 -18.52 21.14
N CYS A 413 0.04 -17.41 20.60
CA CYS A 413 -0.62 -16.38 21.42
C CYS A 413 -1.95 -16.88 21.98
N ALA A 414 -2.71 -17.70 21.23
CA ALA A 414 -3.91 -18.35 21.76
C ALA A 414 -3.55 -19.37 22.86
N ALA A 415 -2.53 -20.20 22.64
CA ALA A 415 -2.03 -21.15 23.63
C ALA A 415 -1.52 -20.46 24.91
N ALA A 416 -0.91 -19.28 24.77
CA ALA A 416 -0.50 -18.46 25.91
C ALA A 416 -1.67 -18.10 26.84
N VAL A 417 -2.89 -17.91 26.31
CA VAL A 417 -4.08 -17.61 27.11
C VAL A 417 -4.46 -18.79 28.01
N PHE A 418 -4.21 -20.02 27.58
CA PHE A 418 -4.55 -21.23 28.33
C PHE A 418 -3.36 -21.82 29.12
N ALA A 419 -2.16 -21.26 28.96
CA ALA A 419 -0.95 -21.73 29.63
C ALA A 419 -0.94 -21.34 31.12
N PRO A 420 -0.28 -22.15 31.99
CA PRO A 420 -0.14 -21.84 33.40
C PRO A 420 0.61 -20.52 33.60
N GLY A 421 0.07 -19.66 34.46
CA GLY A 421 0.52 -18.27 34.63
C GLY A 421 -0.33 -17.25 33.87
N SER A 422 -1.32 -17.68 33.06
CA SER A 422 -2.27 -16.75 32.45
C SER A 422 -3.32 -16.25 33.45
N PRO A 423 -3.86 -15.03 33.28
CA PRO A 423 -4.95 -14.52 34.12
C PRO A 423 -6.24 -15.35 34.03
N PHE A 424 -6.43 -16.10 32.93
CA PHE A 424 -7.56 -17.00 32.75
C PHE A 424 -7.51 -18.21 33.69
N PHE A 425 -6.31 -18.63 34.12
CA PHE A 425 -6.12 -19.69 35.11
C PHE A 425 -6.26 -19.17 36.56
N LEU A 426 -6.26 -17.85 36.76
CA LEU A 426 -6.46 -17.20 38.06
C LEU A 426 -7.93 -17.01 38.45
N LEU A 427 -8.87 -17.57 37.67
CA LEU A 427 -10.28 -17.68 38.05
C LEU A 427 -10.62 -19.10 38.52
N PRO A 428 -10.37 -19.48 39.80
CA PRO A 428 -11.17 -20.51 40.42
C PRO A 428 -12.57 -19.96 40.68
N ARG A 429 -13.59 -20.61 40.10
CA ARG A 429 -14.92 -20.68 40.73
C ARG A 429 -14.69 -21.16 42.17
N ASN A 430 -14.98 -20.29 43.15
CA ASN A 430 -14.89 -20.53 44.61
C ASN A 430 -13.50 -20.50 45.27
N SER A 431 -12.75 -19.41 45.15
CA SER A 431 -11.75 -19.07 46.18
C SER A 431 -11.88 -17.61 46.63
N LYS A 432 -11.85 -17.42 47.96
CA LYS A 432 -11.96 -16.14 48.68
C LYS A 432 -11.09 -15.04 48.03
N PRO A 433 -11.48 -13.75 48.13
CA PRO A 433 -10.75 -12.64 47.52
C PRO A 433 -9.29 -12.66 47.95
N ILE A 434 -8.41 -12.75 46.96
CA ILE A 434 -6.96 -12.64 47.12
C ILE A 434 -6.68 -11.22 47.66
N PRO A 435 -5.90 -11.05 48.74
CA PRO A 435 -5.50 -9.72 49.18
C PRO A 435 -4.73 -9.04 48.04
N SER A 436 -5.12 -7.78 47.78
CA SER A 436 -4.59 -6.86 46.76
C SER A 436 -3.21 -7.23 46.23
N MET A 437 -3.16 -7.51 44.92
CA MET A 437 -1.95 -7.59 44.10
C MET A 437 -0.99 -6.47 44.51
N GLN A 438 0.09 -6.84 45.19
CA GLN A 438 1.12 -5.93 45.65
C GLN A 438 1.79 -5.36 44.40
N TYR A 439 1.46 -4.11 44.05
CA TYR A 439 2.19 -3.36 43.04
C TYR A 439 3.68 -3.52 43.33
N CYS A 440 4.47 -3.95 42.33
CA CYS A 440 5.92 -3.95 42.42
C CYS A 440 6.37 -2.54 42.82
N ALA A 441 6.65 -2.35 44.10
CA ALA A 441 7.28 -1.14 44.60
C ALA A 441 8.68 -1.12 44.00
N LEU A 442 8.86 -0.20 43.05
CA LEU A 442 10.11 0.08 42.40
C LEU A 442 11.11 0.54 43.48
N SER A 443 12.02 -0.35 43.88
CA SER A 443 13.20 0.01 44.65
C SER A 443 14.12 0.85 43.74
N HIS A 444 13.83 2.15 43.64
CA HIS A 444 14.81 3.12 43.19
C HIS A 444 15.91 3.19 44.24
N THR A 445 17.01 2.49 44.00
CA THR A 445 18.28 2.78 44.66
C THR A 445 18.77 4.12 44.09
N THR A 446 18.31 5.22 44.65
CA THR A 446 18.95 6.52 44.47
C THR A 446 20.30 6.46 45.18
N VAL A 447 21.35 6.18 44.41
CA VAL A 447 22.71 6.58 44.80
C VAL A 447 22.71 8.10 44.81
N ALA A 448 22.56 8.69 45.99
CA ALA A 448 22.79 10.10 46.21
C ALA A 448 24.28 10.39 45.98
N ALA A 449 24.64 10.77 44.77
CA ALA A 449 25.90 11.43 44.51
C ALA A 449 25.82 12.84 45.12
N SER A 450 26.41 12.99 46.31
CA SER A 450 26.66 14.28 46.93
C SER A 450 27.69 15.05 46.10
N CYS A 451 27.25 15.90 45.17
CA CYS A 451 28.08 16.92 44.57
C CYS A 451 28.00 18.20 45.40
N SER A 452 29.05 18.43 46.20
CA SER A 452 29.34 19.67 46.90
C SER A 452 29.54 20.82 45.90
N VAL A 453 28.70 21.85 46.01
CA VAL A 453 28.88 23.13 45.32
C VAL A 453 30.11 23.83 45.91
N SER A 454 31.18 23.92 45.12
CA SER A 454 32.34 24.76 45.42
C SER A 454 32.17 26.08 44.69
N SER A 455 31.99 27.17 45.44
CA SER A 455 31.99 28.53 44.92
C SER A 455 33.39 28.89 44.42
N LEU A 456 33.53 29.17 43.13
CA LEU A 456 34.71 29.83 42.57
C LEU A 456 34.30 31.23 42.12
N ALA A 457 34.85 32.21 42.84
CA ALA A 457 34.77 33.63 42.56
C ALA A 457 35.60 34.02 41.34
N TYR A 458 35.10 34.96 40.54
CA TYR A 458 35.87 35.80 39.62
C TYR A 458 35.14 37.15 39.44
N PRO A 459 35.83 38.22 39.00
CA PRO A 459 35.74 39.51 39.69
C PRO A 459 34.93 40.54 38.92
N SER A 460 34.56 41.57 39.67
CA SER A 460 33.99 42.85 39.29
C SER A 460 34.59 43.52 38.04
N ALA A 461 33.71 43.97 37.15
CA ALA A 461 33.92 45.15 36.31
C ALA A 461 32.57 45.82 35.93
N THR A 462 32.26 46.93 36.60
CA THR A 462 31.42 48.04 36.08
C THR A 462 32.15 48.74 34.91
N PRO A 463 31.57 49.64 34.06
CA PRO A 463 30.41 50.51 34.33
C PRO A 463 29.47 50.86 33.13
N LYS A 464 28.30 51.45 33.42
CA LYS A 464 27.87 52.82 33.00
C LYS A 464 26.34 52.99 32.99
N LEU A 465 25.89 53.90 33.85
CA LEU A 465 24.56 54.51 33.89
C LEU A 465 24.17 55.21 32.58
N ARG A 466 22.87 55.24 32.29
CA ARG A 466 22.20 56.42 31.70
C ARG A 466 20.81 56.60 32.31
N ASN A 467 20.62 57.76 32.94
CA ASN A 467 19.41 58.25 33.61
C ASN A 467 18.32 58.72 32.63
N PHE A 468 17.05 58.66 33.06
CA PHE A 468 16.05 59.77 33.19
C PHE A 468 14.62 59.13 33.20
N HIS A 469 13.69 59.23 34.17
CA HIS A 469 13.10 60.27 35.06
C HIS A 469 11.60 60.45 34.69
N VAL A 470 10.76 60.69 35.72
CA VAL A 470 9.41 61.34 35.72
C VAL A 470 8.21 60.34 35.64
N SER A 471 7.17 60.34 36.49
CA SER A 471 6.77 61.18 37.63
C SER A 471 5.83 60.44 38.59
N LYS A 472 5.81 60.88 39.85
CA LYS A 472 4.80 60.59 40.88
C LYS A 472 3.58 61.49 40.68
N THR A 473 2.37 60.97 40.95
CA THR A 473 1.28 61.77 41.52
C THR A 473 0.48 60.92 42.51
N THR A 474 0.49 61.35 43.76
CA THR A 474 -0.34 60.89 44.88
C THR A 474 -1.55 61.80 44.97
N ILE A 475 -2.79 61.30 45.11
CA ILE A 475 -3.88 62.01 45.81
C ILE A 475 -4.75 61.03 46.64
N ASN A 476 -5.02 61.53 47.86
CA ASN A 476 -5.74 61.09 49.06
C ASN A 476 -7.25 60.72 48.92
N VAL A 477 -7.76 59.73 49.66
CA VAL A 477 -8.50 59.74 50.97
C VAL A 477 -10.03 59.91 50.85
N ALA A 478 -10.79 58.96 51.41
CA ALA A 478 -11.87 59.15 52.41
C ALA A 478 -12.97 58.05 52.34
N GLN A 479 -13.37 57.58 53.52
CA GLN A 479 -14.51 56.70 53.81
C GLN A 479 -15.85 57.45 53.81
N ALA A 480 -16.96 56.75 53.54
CA ALA A 480 -18.30 56.92 54.14
C ALA A 480 -19.19 55.75 53.65
N ALA A 481 -19.71 54.88 54.53
CA ALA A 481 -20.94 55.01 55.33
C ALA A 481 -22.20 54.39 54.66
N THR A 482 -22.53 53.22 55.19
CA THR A 482 -23.79 52.53 55.52
C THR A 482 -25.18 53.01 55.02
N THR A 483 -26.10 52.01 54.99
CA THR A 483 -27.58 52.00 55.18
C THR A 483 -28.47 52.42 54.00
N SER A 484 -29.61 51.79 53.67
CA SER A 484 -30.41 50.69 54.26
C SER A 484 -31.51 50.17 53.30
N SER A 485 -32.25 49.14 53.76
CA SER A 485 -33.71 48.87 53.54
C SER A 485 -34.10 47.89 52.41
N GLN A 486 -35.02 46.90 52.57
CA GLN A 486 -35.98 46.49 53.62
C GLN A 486 -36.35 44.98 53.39
N VAL A 487 -36.44 44.06 54.37
CA VAL A 487 -37.43 43.76 55.44
C VAL A 487 -38.64 42.88 55.03
N LEU A 488 -38.78 41.67 55.63
CA LEU A 488 -39.88 41.15 56.51
C LEU A 488 -39.59 39.65 56.89
N LYS A 489 -39.29 39.31 58.16
CA LYS A 489 -40.13 38.68 59.25
C LYS A 489 -40.64 37.25 58.94
N SER A 490 -40.67 36.24 59.82
CA SER A 490 -40.64 36.11 61.30
C SER A 490 -40.48 34.63 61.77
N SER A 491 -39.95 34.44 63.00
CA SER A 491 -40.15 33.42 64.09
C SER A 491 -40.88 32.09 63.79
N SER A 492 -40.64 30.91 64.42
CA SER A 492 -40.31 30.59 65.83
C SER A 492 -40.04 29.05 65.99
N THR A 493 -39.23 28.67 66.99
CA THR A 493 -39.32 27.51 67.92
C THR A 493 -39.75 26.10 67.43
N VAL A 494 -38.94 25.06 67.70
CA VAL A 494 -39.28 23.83 68.49
C VAL A 494 -37.96 23.14 68.90
N ALA A 495 -37.98 22.52 70.08
CA ALA A 495 -36.87 21.97 70.83
C ALA A 495 -36.92 20.43 70.95
N VAL A 496 -35.88 19.88 71.60
CA VAL A 496 -35.88 18.72 72.53
C VAL A 496 -35.41 17.33 72.02
N ASN A 497 -34.44 16.84 72.83
CA ASN A 497 -33.99 15.48 73.17
C ASN A 497 -33.15 14.65 72.19
N ALA A 498 -32.23 13.80 72.63
CA ALA A 498 -31.39 13.58 73.83
C ALA A 498 -30.95 12.11 73.74
N THR A 499 -29.69 11.80 74.03
CA THR A 499 -29.32 10.76 75.02
C THR A 499 -27.81 10.71 75.17
N ALA A 500 -27.39 10.80 76.42
CA ALA A 500 -26.02 10.78 76.90
C ALA A 500 -25.63 9.37 77.36
N ARG A 501 -24.32 9.10 77.44
CA ARG A 501 -23.76 8.52 78.67
C ARG A 501 -22.29 8.91 78.84
N ALA A 502 -22.00 9.34 80.06
CA ALA A 502 -20.76 9.92 80.55
C ALA A 502 -19.94 8.92 81.37
N SER A 503 -18.63 9.16 81.51
CA SER A 503 -17.84 9.17 82.77
C SER A 503 -16.37 9.45 82.39
N GLN A 504 -15.79 10.63 82.64
CA GLN A 504 -15.34 11.30 83.89
C GLN A 504 -13.86 11.06 84.27
N ASN A 505 -13.18 12.20 84.49
CA ASN A 505 -12.08 12.51 85.43
C ASN A 505 -10.63 12.34 84.93
N THR A 506 -9.93 13.41 84.50
CA THR A 506 -9.20 14.50 85.25
C THR A 506 -7.85 14.07 85.85
N SER A 507 -6.75 14.61 85.31
CA SER A 507 -5.89 15.60 86.00
C SER A 507 -4.63 15.96 85.17
N LEU A 508 -4.55 17.24 84.80
CA LEU A 508 -3.33 18.04 84.54
C LEU A 508 -2.80 18.59 85.91
N PRO A 509 -1.74 19.43 86.04
CA PRO A 509 -0.77 19.96 85.07
C PRO A 509 0.70 20.05 85.57
N SER A 510 1.61 20.53 84.70
CA SER A 510 2.46 21.74 84.90
C SER A 510 3.96 21.54 84.64
N GLY A 511 4.55 22.46 83.86
CA GLY A 511 5.97 22.84 84.05
C GLY A 511 6.79 23.12 82.78
N ASN A 512 6.55 24.24 82.11
CA ASN A 512 7.46 24.86 81.13
C ASN A 512 8.85 25.14 81.72
N THR A 513 9.95 24.95 80.97
CA THR A 513 10.80 26.04 80.42
C THR A 513 12.11 25.53 79.76
N ILE A 514 12.41 26.15 78.62
CA ILE A 514 13.59 26.19 77.70
C ILE A 514 14.71 27.05 78.39
N PRO A 515 16.04 27.13 78.05
CA PRO A 515 16.69 27.12 76.70
C PRO A 515 18.10 26.49 76.51
N SER A 516 18.43 26.33 75.20
CA SER A 516 19.69 26.51 74.44
C SER A 516 21.09 26.27 75.04
N VAL A 517 22.00 25.72 74.22
CA VAL A 517 23.25 26.35 73.68
C VAL A 517 24.12 25.31 72.94
N ILE A 518 24.84 25.79 71.93
CA ILE A 518 25.58 25.14 70.84
C ILE A 518 27.04 24.79 71.23
N SER A 519 27.47 23.54 70.92
CA SER A 519 28.81 23.01 70.46
C SER A 519 30.13 23.46 71.15
N PRO A 520 31.35 23.00 70.74
CA PRO A 520 31.81 21.82 69.97
C PRO A 520 32.95 21.05 70.67
N THR A 521 33.32 19.83 70.23
CA THR A 521 34.74 19.45 69.92
C THR A 521 34.91 18.01 69.42
N LYS A 522 35.76 17.87 68.40
CA LYS A 522 36.37 16.64 67.88
C LYS A 522 37.51 16.18 68.79
N ALA A 523 37.71 14.88 68.96
CA ALA A 523 39.04 14.26 69.05
C ALA A 523 38.98 12.72 68.88
N THR A 524 39.71 12.24 67.86
CA THR A 524 40.56 11.03 67.81
C THR A 524 40.07 9.65 68.28
N GLY A 525 40.06 8.70 67.32
CA GLY A 525 40.99 7.55 67.31
C GLY A 525 40.69 6.35 68.20
N GLY A 526 40.49 5.18 67.60
CA GLY A 526 40.56 3.90 68.31
C GLY A 526 39.98 2.72 67.54
N ASN A 527 40.84 1.93 66.90
CA ASN A 527 40.55 0.56 66.50
C ASN A 527 40.27 -0.29 67.75
N PHE A 528 39.18 -1.08 67.78
CA PHE A 528 39.27 -2.46 68.30
C PHE A 528 38.07 -3.32 67.89
N SER A 529 38.38 -4.59 67.76
CA SER A 529 37.68 -5.65 67.06
C SER A 529 37.03 -6.68 68.00
N ILE A 530 35.97 -7.32 67.51
CA ILE A 530 35.50 -8.70 67.80
C ILE A 530 34.94 -8.98 69.19
N THR A 531 33.67 -9.40 69.28
CA THR A 531 33.33 -10.73 69.85
C THR A 531 31.95 -11.23 69.39
N LEU A 532 31.96 -12.31 68.60
CA LEU A 532 30.84 -13.23 68.46
C LEU A 532 30.65 -13.98 69.79
N ARG A 533 29.40 -14.14 70.24
CA ARG A 533 29.03 -15.28 71.07
C ARG A 533 27.64 -15.79 70.65
N PRO A 534 27.50 -17.09 70.35
CA PRO A 534 26.25 -17.70 69.94
C PRO A 534 25.45 -18.10 71.19
N GLN A 535 24.13 -17.93 71.15
CA GLN A 535 23.23 -18.67 72.04
C GLN A 535 22.21 -19.42 71.19
N ASN A 536 22.46 -20.72 71.11
CA ASN A 536 21.49 -21.75 70.81
C ASN A 536 20.52 -21.81 72.00
N ASP A 537 19.22 -21.67 71.74
CA ASP A 537 18.21 -22.36 72.51
C ASP A 537 17.13 -22.84 71.54
N SER A 538 17.06 -24.16 71.42
CA SER A 538 16.04 -24.91 70.72
C SER A 538 14.88 -25.19 71.68
N SER A 539 13.70 -24.65 71.38
CA SER A 539 12.45 -25.29 71.77
C SER A 539 11.44 -25.16 70.64
N SER A 540 11.06 -26.35 70.17
CA SER A 540 10.13 -26.63 69.08
C SER A 540 8.72 -26.17 69.41
N THR A 541 8.15 -25.36 68.52
CA THR A 541 6.71 -25.40 68.24
C THR A 541 6.54 -25.25 66.73
N GLU A 542 6.06 -26.32 66.11
CA GLU A 542 5.85 -26.45 64.67
C GLU A 542 4.94 -25.32 64.17
N ALA A 543 5.50 -24.44 63.34
CA ALA A 543 4.72 -23.61 62.43
C ALA A 543 4.62 -24.37 61.09
N PRO A 544 3.42 -24.56 60.52
CA PRO A 544 3.30 -25.24 59.24
C PRO A 544 4.03 -24.40 58.19
N SER A 545 4.96 -25.05 57.50
CA SER A 545 5.65 -24.53 56.34
C SER A 545 4.64 -23.99 55.33
N SER A 546 4.47 -22.66 55.24
CA SER A 546 3.89 -22.03 54.06
C SER A 546 4.94 -22.01 52.94
N LYS A 547 5.22 -23.19 52.39
CA LYS A 547 5.67 -23.32 51.00
C LYS A 547 4.54 -22.85 50.08
N TYR A 548 4.30 -21.55 50.03
CA TYR A 548 3.56 -20.90 48.95
C TYR A 548 4.40 -19.74 48.41
N ALA A 549 5.63 -20.06 48.00
CA ALA A 549 6.26 -19.30 46.94
C ALA A 549 5.43 -19.59 45.67
N GLN A 550 4.43 -18.73 45.38
CA GLN A 550 3.75 -18.74 44.10
C GLN A 550 4.84 -18.63 43.01
N THR A 551 5.10 -19.74 42.35
CA THR A 551 6.03 -19.79 41.22
C THR A 551 5.32 -19.08 40.07
N PHE A 552 5.65 -17.82 39.81
CA PHE A 552 5.15 -17.11 38.64
C PHE A 552 5.65 -17.83 37.39
N SER A 553 4.79 -18.65 36.78
CA SER A 553 5.11 -19.33 35.53
C SER A 553 5.15 -18.30 34.41
N HIS A 554 6.35 -17.94 33.96
CA HIS A 554 6.57 -17.05 32.81
C HIS A 554 6.23 -17.72 31.46
N ILE A 555 5.70 -18.95 31.47
CA ILE A 555 5.39 -19.73 30.26
C ILE A 555 4.33 -19.02 29.41
N SER A 556 3.25 -18.52 30.02
CA SER A 556 2.18 -17.80 29.30
C SER A 556 2.73 -16.57 28.57
N ILE A 557 3.44 -15.68 29.27
CA ILE A 557 4.00 -14.48 28.64
C ILE A 557 5.12 -14.78 27.64
N GLY A 558 5.92 -15.82 27.88
CA GLY A 558 6.92 -16.30 26.93
C GLY A 558 6.30 -16.75 25.61
N LEU A 559 5.23 -17.55 25.66
CA LEU A 559 4.48 -17.99 24.47
C LEU A 559 3.82 -16.82 23.73
N LEU A 560 3.24 -15.87 24.47
CA LEU A 560 2.63 -14.67 23.90
C LEU A 560 3.67 -13.86 23.11
N LEU A 561 4.83 -13.59 23.72
CA LEU A 561 5.88 -12.81 23.09
C LEU A 561 6.53 -13.55 21.91
N ALA A 562 6.72 -14.87 22.02
CA ALA A 562 7.22 -15.70 20.92
C ALA A 562 6.28 -15.68 19.71
N GLY A 563 4.97 -15.78 19.93
CA GLY A 563 3.96 -15.66 18.87
C GLY A 563 3.94 -14.27 18.23
N ILE A 564 4.08 -13.19 19.01
CA ILE A 564 4.17 -11.81 18.49
C ILE A 564 5.42 -11.61 17.62
N VAL A 565 6.58 -12.15 18.04
CA VAL A 565 7.83 -12.04 17.29
C VAL A 565 7.74 -12.80 15.97
N THR A 566 7.39 -14.08 16.04
CA THR A 566 7.36 -14.98 14.87
C THR A 566 6.27 -14.60 13.87
N SER A 567 5.12 -14.08 14.34
CA SER A 567 4.06 -13.57 13.45
C SER A 567 4.49 -12.35 12.62
N ARG A 568 5.55 -11.61 12.97
CA ARG A 568 6.01 -10.49 12.12
C ARG A 568 6.40 -10.94 10.72
N LEU A 569 6.93 -12.16 10.56
CA LEU A 569 7.28 -12.70 9.26
C LEU A 569 6.03 -12.89 8.38
N GLY A 570 4.99 -13.56 8.91
CA GLY A 570 3.73 -13.80 8.20
C GLY A 570 2.98 -12.51 7.85
N LEU A 571 2.88 -11.59 8.82
CA LEU A 571 2.20 -10.30 8.67
C LEU A 571 2.78 -9.48 7.51
N TRP A 572 4.10 -9.29 7.49
CA TRP A 572 4.74 -8.43 6.49
C TRP A 572 4.80 -9.08 5.10
N MET A 573 4.86 -10.40 5.01
CA MET A 573 4.71 -11.11 3.72
C MET A 573 3.28 -11.00 3.19
N SER A 574 2.27 -11.12 4.05
CA SER A 574 0.86 -11.00 3.66
C SER A 574 0.57 -9.60 3.13
N ASP A 575 1.07 -8.56 3.81
CA ASP A 575 0.92 -7.18 3.37
C ASP A 575 1.60 -6.90 2.01
N LEU A 576 2.82 -7.42 1.78
CA LEU A 576 3.50 -7.30 0.50
C LEU A 576 2.75 -8.01 -0.62
N THR A 577 2.24 -9.22 -0.36
CA THR A 577 1.49 -10.01 -1.34
C THR A 577 0.20 -9.31 -1.72
N ILE A 578 -0.60 -8.89 -0.74
CA ILE A 578 -1.90 -8.24 -0.99
C ILE A 578 -1.67 -6.86 -1.64
N SER A 579 -0.63 -6.13 -1.25
CA SER A 579 -0.25 -4.87 -1.91
C SER A 579 0.08 -5.07 -3.40
N GLN A 580 0.88 -6.09 -3.73
CA GLN A 580 1.20 -6.40 -5.12
C GLN A 580 -0.03 -6.89 -5.89
N LEU A 581 -0.92 -7.64 -5.24
CA LEU A 581 -2.18 -8.08 -5.83
C LEU A 581 -3.09 -6.89 -6.20
N PHE A 582 -3.20 -5.89 -5.33
CA PHE A 582 -3.91 -4.64 -5.67
C PHE A 582 -3.26 -3.89 -6.84
N GLN A 583 -1.92 -3.82 -6.87
CA GLN A 583 -1.19 -3.13 -7.92
C GLN A 583 -1.34 -3.80 -9.30
N GLU A 584 -1.41 -5.12 -9.35
CA GLU A 584 -1.52 -5.90 -10.60
C GLU A 584 -2.96 -5.99 -11.13
N THR A 585 -3.96 -6.06 -10.25
CA THR A 585 -5.36 -6.32 -10.65
C THR A 585 -6.20 -5.06 -10.83
N VAL A 586 -5.90 -3.99 -10.09
CA VAL A 586 -6.71 -2.77 -10.14
C VAL A 586 -6.29 -1.90 -11.33
N ALA A 587 -7.30 -1.52 -12.12
CA ALA A 587 -7.13 -0.64 -13.27
C ALA A 587 -6.53 0.71 -12.84
N GLU A 588 -5.65 1.27 -13.67
CA GLU A 588 -4.89 2.51 -13.38
C GLU A 588 -5.78 3.68 -12.94
N GLN A 589 -6.99 3.76 -13.46
CA GLN A 589 -7.97 4.83 -13.23
C GLN A 589 -8.56 4.81 -11.81
N GLU A 590 -8.48 3.67 -11.12
CA GLU A 590 -9.13 3.43 -9.83
C GLU A 590 -8.13 3.05 -8.73
N ARG A 591 -6.82 3.07 -9.01
CA ARG A 591 -5.78 2.66 -8.04
C ARG A 591 -5.77 3.54 -6.80
N GLY A 592 -5.89 4.86 -6.98
CA GLY A 592 -5.89 5.82 -5.89
C GLY A 592 -7.10 5.67 -4.99
N ILE A 593 -8.31 5.63 -5.55
CA ILE A 593 -9.57 5.51 -4.78
C ILE A 593 -9.63 4.17 -4.04
N VAL A 594 -9.20 3.07 -4.65
CA VAL A 594 -9.13 1.75 -3.99
C VAL A 594 -8.09 1.74 -2.87
N ALA A 595 -6.90 2.32 -3.08
CA ALA A 595 -5.87 2.42 -2.04
C ALA A 595 -6.31 3.32 -0.87
N GLY A 596 -6.98 4.44 -1.18
CA GLY A 596 -7.57 5.32 -0.17
C GLY A 596 -8.63 4.60 0.67
N MET A 597 -9.50 3.82 0.02
CA MET A 597 -10.51 3.01 0.70
C MET A 597 -9.90 1.90 1.57
N GLN A 598 -8.85 1.23 1.08
CA GLN A 598 -8.11 0.22 1.86
C GLN A 598 -7.53 0.82 3.16
N ASN A 599 -6.93 2.02 3.07
CA ASN A 599 -6.42 2.71 4.26
C ASN A 599 -7.52 3.04 5.27
N SER A 600 -8.70 3.43 4.80
CA SER A 600 -9.88 3.62 5.65
C SER A 600 -10.31 2.32 6.34
N PHE A 601 -10.37 1.19 5.62
CA PHE A 601 -10.72 -0.10 6.24
C PHE A 601 -9.72 -0.54 7.30
N ASN A 602 -8.43 -0.43 7.02
CA ASN A 602 -7.36 -0.71 7.99
C ASN A 602 -7.53 0.15 9.25
N SER A 603 -7.84 1.44 9.06
CA SER A 603 -8.04 2.40 10.15
C SER A 603 -9.32 2.13 10.95
N ILE A 604 -10.42 1.75 10.28
CA ILE A 604 -11.68 1.38 10.93
C ILE A 604 -11.49 0.17 11.85
N LEU A 605 -10.89 -0.91 11.35
CA LEU A 605 -10.69 -2.11 12.16
C LEU A 605 -9.72 -1.89 13.32
N GLY A 606 -8.68 -1.08 13.13
CA GLY A 606 -7.82 -0.62 14.22
C GLY A 606 -8.59 0.21 15.27
N LEU A 607 -9.47 1.11 14.82
CA LEU A 607 -10.27 1.96 15.71
C LEU A 607 -11.29 1.15 16.53
N ILE A 608 -11.98 0.17 15.92
CA ILE A 608 -12.88 -0.74 16.63
C ILE A 608 -12.12 -1.51 17.71
N MET A 609 -10.91 -1.99 17.39
CA MET A 609 -10.06 -2.65 18.38
C MET A 609 -9.75 -1.70 19.56
N TYR A 610 -9.42 -0.43 19.30
CA TYR A 610 -9.13 0.53 20.38
C TYR A 610 -10.34 0.80 21.26
N PHE A 611 -11.54 0.92 20.69
CA PHE A 611 -12.77 1.04 21.47
C PHE A 611 -13.02 -0.19 22.34
N LEU A 612 -12.74 -1.39 21.83
CA LEU A 612 -12.88 -2.62 22.60
C LEU A 612 -11.91 -2.67 23.79
N VAL A 613 -10.69 -2.17 23.65
CA VAL A 613 -9.72 -2.07 24.76
C VAL A 613 -10.17 -1.07 25.82
N ILE A 614 -10.81 0.03 25.42
CA ILE A 614 -11.41 0.98 26.37
C ILE A 614 -12.57 0.33 27.12
N ALA A 615 -13.39 -0.48 26.43
CA ALA A 615 -14.50 -1.20 27.04
C ALA A 615 -14.04 -2.35 27.97
N LEU A 616 -12.89 -2.97 27.67
CA LEU A 616 -12.29 -4.07 28.42
C LEU A 616 -10.89 -3.69 28.97
N PRO A 617 -10.79 -2.74 29.93
CA PRO A 617 -9.51 -2.17 30.34
C PRO A 617 -8.73 -3.03 31.35
N LYS A 618 -9.37 -4.04 31.96
CA LYS A 618 -8.76 -4.84 33.03
C LYS A 618 -7.76 -5.85 32.45
N PRO A 619 -6.54 -6.00 33.03
CA PRO A 619 -5.55 -6.98 32.57
C PRO A 619 -6.05 -8.43 32.57
N GLU A 620 -7.00 -8.77 33.45
CA GLU A 620 -7.64 -10.10 33.50
C GLU A 620 -8.43 -10.42 32.22
N GLN A 621 -8.99 -9.40 31.58
CA GLN A 621 -9.77 -9.51 30.34
C GLN A 621 -8.87 -9.50 29.08
N PHE A 622 -7.57 -9.27 29.24
CA PHE A 622 -6.63 -9.16 28.12
C PHE A 622 -6.61 -10.43 27.24
N GLY A 623 -6.69 -11.62 27.83
CA GLY A 623 -6.74 -12.85 27.04
C GLY A 623 -7.98 -12.97 26.13
N LEU A 624 -9.11 -12.36 26.50
CA LEU A 624 -10.29 -12.29 25.62
C LEU A 624 -10.00 -11.44 24.37
N LEU A 625 -9.33 -10.30 24.57
CA LEU A 625 -8.89 -9.42 23.47
C LEU A 625 -7.89 -10.13 22.54
N VAL A 626 -7.00 -10.95 23.11
CA VAL A 626 -6.07 -11.80 22.35
C VAL A 626 -6.86 -12.80 21.51
N LEU A 627 -7.81 -13.54 22.09
CA LEU A 627 -8.63 -14.51 21.36
C LEU A 627 -9.44 -13.84 20.24
N MET A 628 -10.06 -12.68 20.50
CA MET A 628 -10.79 -11.91 19.48
C MET A 628 -9.87 -11.49 18.32
N SER A 629 -8.62 -11.14 18.62
CA SER A 629 -7.62 -10.81 17.60
C SER A 629 -7.25 -12.04 16.76
N VAL A 630 -7.02 -13.19 17.38
CA VAL A 630 -6.72 -14.45 16.65
C VAL A 630 -7.90 -14.86 15.77
N THR A 631 -9.14 -14.73 16.26
CA THR A 631 -10.34 -15.04 15.46
C THR A 631 -10.50 -14.09 14.27
N ALA A 632 -10.21 -12.79 14.44
CA ALA A 632 -10.26 -11.84 13.33
C ALA A 632 -9.22 -12.16 12.26
N VAL A 633 -8.00 -12.53 12.66
CA VAL A 633 -6.95 -12.96 11.73
C VAL A 633 -7.31 -14.28 11.03
N GLY A 634 -7.91 -15.24 11.76
CA GLY A 634 -8.44 -16.48 11.19
C GLY A 634 -9.52 -16.21 10.14
N PHE A 635 -10.46 -15.31 10.43
CA PHE A 635 -11.46 -14.86 9.47
C PHE A 635 -10.82 -14.21 8.22
N GLY A 636 -9.79 -13.38 8.40
CA GLY A 636 -8.99 -12.87 7.29
C GLY A 636 -8.35 -13.99 6.45
N GLY A 637 -7.79 -15.01 7.09
CA GLY A 637 -7.25 -16.20 6.43
C GLY A 637 -8.29 -16.93 5.59
N LEU A 638 -9.53 -17.08 6.11
CA LEU A 638 -10.65 -17.67 5.38
C LEU A 638 -11.09 -16.81 4.19
N LEU A 639 -11.15 -15.48 4.33
CA LEU A 639 -11.47 -14.57 3.23
C LEU A 639 -10.42 -14.66 2.11
N TYR A 640 -9.13 -14.70 2.46
CA TYR A 640 -8.06 -14.87 1.47
C TYR A 640 -8.12 -16.24 0.82
N SER A 641 -8.38 -17.30 1.60
CA SER A 641 -8.50 -18.67 1.08
C SER A 641 -9.71 -18.80 0.14
N SER A 642 -10.85 -18.21 0.47
CA SER A 642 -12.03 -18.15 -0.41
C SER A 642 -11.71 -17.43 -1.73
N PHE A 643 -10.94 -16.34 -1.68
CA PHE A 643 -10.43 -15.70 -2.89
C PHE A 643 -9.48 -16.61 -3.68
N ALA A 644 -8.52 -17.25 -3.02
CA ALA A 644 -7.57 -18.13 -3.66
C ALA A 644 -8.26 -19.34 -4.33
N TYR A 645 -9.29 -19.89 -3.68
CA TYR A 645 -10.14 -20.94 -4.24
C TYR A 645 -10.92 -20.43 -5.44
N LYS A 646 -11.57 -19.26 -5.35
CA LYS A 646 -12.32 -18.68 -6.47
C LYS A 646 -11.46 -18.40 -7.70
N VAL A 647 -10.19 -18.05 -7.51
CA VAL A 647 -9.26 -17.74 -8.61
C VAL A 647 -8.61 -19.00 -9.19
N ARG A 648 -8.53 -20.10 -8.43
CA ARG A 648 -7.74 -21.28 -8.82
C ARG A 648 -8.53 -22.59 -8.96
N GLY A 649 -9.78 -22.67 -8.49
CA GLY A 649 -10.54 -23.92 -8.38
C GLY A 649 -10.14 -24.81 -7.20
N HIS A 650 -8.89 -24.76 -6.72
CA HIS A 650 -8.38 -25.56 -5.60
C HIS A 650 -7.39 -24.80 -4.69
N LEU A 651 -7.34 -25.21 -3.41
CA LEU A 651 -6.39 -24.64 -2.44
C LEU A 651 -5.01 -25.32 -2.52
N PHE A 652 -4.99 -26.65 -2.53
CA PHE A 652 -3.79 -27.49 -2.55
C PHE A 652 -3.84 -28.45 -3.74
N HIS A 653 -2.73 -28.61 -4.47
CA HIS A 653 -2.59 -29.73 -5.41
C HIS A 653 -2.27 -30.99 -4.59
N THR A 654 -3.25 -31.86 -4.39
CA THR A 654 -3.05 -33.16 -3.74
C THR A 654 -2.14 -34.08 -4.55
N ASP A 655 -2.01 -33.85 -5.86
CA ASP A 655 -1.26 -34.73 -6.77
C ASP A 655 0.25 -34.57 -6.62
N LYS A 656 0.73 -33.38 -6.21
CA LYS A 656 2.16 -33.18 -5.90
C LYS A 656 2.57 -33.72 -4.53
N PHE A 657 1.63 -33.83 -3.59
CA PHE A 657 1.91 -34.35 -2.25
C PHE A 657 1.97 -35.89 -2.25
N LYS A 658 1.17 -36.56 -3.11
CA LYS A 658 1.26 -38.00 -3.37
C LYS A 658 2.57 -38.40 -4.05
N ASN A 659 3.10 -37.59 -4.97
CA ASN A 659 4.39 -37.87 -5.64
C ASN A 659 5.62 -37.76 -4.72
N CYS A 660 5.49 -37.16 -3.53
CA CYS A 660 6.57 -37.12 -2.53
C CYS A 660 6.59 -38.37 -1.61
N LEU A 661 5.51 -39.15 -1.55
CA LEU A 661 5.44 -40.43 -0.83
C LEU A 661 5.25 -41.59 -1.82
N GLY A 662 6.35 -41.97 -2.47
CA GLY A 662 6.65 -43.34 -2.87
C GLY A 662 5.62 -44.14 -3.69
N SER A 663 5.98 -44.34 -4.96
CA SER A 663 5.74 -45.52 -5.82
C SER A 663 4.32 -45.84 -6.31
N SER A 664 4.07 -45.49 -7.57
CA SER A 664 3.36 -46.33 -8.56
C SER A 664 3.74 -45.90 -10.00
N PRO A 665 3.54 -46.75 -11.03
CA PRO A 665 4.17 -46.65 -12.36
C PRO A 665 3.65 -45.45 -13.18
N PRO A 666 4.24 -45.15 -14.37
CA PRO A 666 3.88 -43.97 -15.15
C PRO A 666 2.43 -44.11 -15.63
N GLU A 667 1.52 -43.35 -15.02
CA GLU A 667 0.13 -43.32 -15.42
C GLU A 667 -0.03 -42.42 -16.65
N ARG A 668 -0.82 -42.93 -17.61
CA ARG A 668 -1.04 -42.36 -18.93
C ARG A 668 -1.60 -40.93 -18.82
N MET A 669 -1.12 -40.09 -19.72
CA MET A 669 -1.63 -38.74 -19.96
C MET A 669 -3.05 -38.84 -20.54
N LEU A 670 -4.04 -39.00 -19.66
CA LEU A 670 -5.45 -38.76 -19.98
C LEU A 670 -5.70 -37.26 -19.87
N VAL A 671 -6.26 -36.72 -20.94
CA VAL A 671 -6.81 -35.37 -21.00
C VAL A 671 -8.07 -35.38 -20.13
N SER A 672 -8.00 -34.82 -18.94
CA SER A 672 -9.19 -34.55 -18.11
C SER A 672 -8.93 -33.28 -17.31
N ASP A 673 -9.15 -32.14 -17.96
CA ASP A 673 -9.38 -30.82 -17.32
C ASP A 673 -10.18 -29.95 -18.32
N VAL A 674 -11.27 -30.52 -18.83
CA VAL A 674 -12.39 -29.75 -19.37
C VAL A 674 -13.63 -30.41 -18.77
N ASP A 675 -14.41 -29.65 -18.02
CA ASP A 675 -15.72 -30.07 -17.53
C ASP A 675 -16.60 -30.47 -18.72
N LEU A 676 -16.63 -31.76 -19.03
CA LEU A 676 -17.67 -32.40 -19.80
C LEU A 676 -18.43 -33.26 -18.80
N GLU A 677 -19.58 -32.72 -18.36
CA GLU A 677 -20.59 -33.54 -17.71
C GLU A 677 -21.03 -34.64 -18.70
N ASP A 678 -21.25 -35.82 -18.12
CA ASP A 678 -21.84 -37.02 -18.71
C ASP A 678 -20.91 -37.99 -19.48
N GLU A 679 -21.05 -39.26 -19.10
CA GLU A 679 -20.43 -40.43 -19.70
C GLU A 679 -20.88 -40.59 -21.17
N ASP A 680 -19.95 -41.08 -21.99
CA ASP A 680 -20.09 -41.54 -23.39
C ASP A 680 -19.84 -40.50 -24.51
N GLU A 681 -18.92 -40.89 -25.41
CA GLU A 681 -18.54 -40.31 -26.73
C GLU A 681 -17.24 -39.44 -26.76
N GLU A 682 -16.12 -40.10 -27.08
CA GLU A 682 -14.79 -39.51 -27.39
C GLU A 682 -14.80 -38.81 -28.78
N GLU A 683 -15.73 -37.86 -28.99
CA GLU A 683 -15.82 -37.01 -30.18
C GLU A 683 -15.92 -35.53 -29.75
N ALA A 684 -14.87 -34.75 -30.03
CA ALA A 684 -14.83 -33.32 -29.71
C ALA A 684 -14.88 -32.46 -30.98
N MET A 685 -15.94 -31.66 -31.09
CA MET A 685 -16.09 -30.62 -32.11
C MET A 685 -15.64 -29.27 -31.56
N ILE A 686 -14.63 -28.66 -32.20
CA ILE A 686 -14.01 -27.41 -31.74
C ILE A 686 -14.10 -26.37 -32.86
N THR A 687 -14.53 -25.15 -32.56
CA THR A 687 -14.58 -24.04 -33.54
C THR A 687 -13.43 -23.06 -33.32
N ASP A 688 -12.88 -22.51 -34.41
CA ASP A 688 -11.86 -21.47 -34.41
C ASP A 688 -12.35 -20.25 -35.23
N PHE A 689 -11.62 -19.14 -35.19
CA PHE A 689 -11.89 -17.93 -35.97
C PHE A 689 -12.03 -18.23 -37.47
N ASP A 690 -12.62 -17.30 -38.22
CA ASP A 690 -12.87 -17.43 -39.67
C ASP A 690 -13.83 -18.59 -40.03
N GLY A 691 -14.63 -19.04 -39.05
CA GLY A 691 -15.63 -20.10 -39.27
C GLY A 691 -15.01 -21.48 -39.50
N VAL A 692 -13.80 -21.71 -38.98
CA VAL A 692 -13.10 -23.01 -39.08
C VAL A 692 -13.64 -23.96 -38.03
N GLN A 693 -13.81 -25.22 -38.41
CA GLN A 693 -14.23 -26.30 -37.50
C GLN A 693 -13.18 -27.39 -37.46
N PHE A 694 -12.91 -27.89 -36.27
CA PHE A 694 -12.07 -29.03 -36.00
C PHE A 694 -12.92 -30.15 -35.43
N HIS A 695 -12.56 -31.38 -35.79
CA HIS A 695 -13.15 -32.58 -35.25
C HIS A 695 -12.05 -33.51 -34.79
N LEU A 696 -12.12 -33.87 -33.51
CA LEU A 696 -11.20 -34.80 -32.88
C LEU A 696 -11.98 -36.06 -32.53
N SER A 697 -11.64 -37.17 -33.18
CA SER A 697 -12.34 -38.44 -33.02
C SER A 697 -11.38 -39.63 -32.98
N ASN A 698 -11.83 -40.73 -32.39
CA ASN A 698 -11.13 -42.01 -32.45
C ASN A 698 -11.65 -42.81 -33.65
N PRO A 699 -10.86 -42.98 -34.72
CA PRO A 699 -11.32 -43.70 -35.89
C PRO A 699 -11.57 -45.16 -35.55
N ASP A 700 -12.72 -45.68 -35.98
CA ASP A 700 -13.16 -47.06 -35.73
C ASP A 700 -13.21 -47.42 -34.23
N ASP A 701 -13.41 -46.42 -33.35
CA ASP A 701 -13.39 -46.55 -31.89
C ASP A 701 -12.05 -47.11 -31.32
N ASP A 702 -10.96 -46.97 -32.10
CA ASP A 702 -9.64 -47.40 -31.69
C ASP A 702 -8.96 -46.33 -30.81
N LYS A 703 -8.98 -46.56 -29.49
CA LYS A 703 -8.35 -45.67 -28.48
C LYS A 703 -6.83 -45.50 -28.63
N SER A 704 -6.18 -46.30 -29.46
CA SER A 704 -4.75 -46.15 -29.76
C SER A 704 -4.46 -45.12 -30.85
N LYS A 705 -5.47 -44.67 -31.59
CA LYS A 705 -5.36 -43.70 -32.68
C LYS A 705 -6.25 -42.50 -32.45
N LEU A 706 -5.76 -41.33 -32.79
CA LEU A 706 -6.50 -40.08 -32.69
C LEU A 706 -6.55 -39.42 -34.08
N ARG A 707 -7.75 -39.13 -34.58
CA ARG A 707 -7.97 -38.42 -35.84
C ARG A 707 -8.28 -36.96 -35.55
N LEU A 708 -7.51 -36.05 -36.15
CA LEU A 708 -7.75 -34.61 -36.11
C LEU A 708 -8.12 -34.13 -37.52
N SER A 709 -9.38 -33.78 -37.73
CA SER A 709 -9.91 -33.27 -38.98
C SER A 709 -10.18 -31.77 -38.89
N ILE A 710 -9.98 -31.04 -40.00
CA ILE A 710 -10.25 -29.60 -40.11
C ILE A 710 -11.15 -29.33 -41.33
N ALA A 711 -12.17 -28.51 -41.14
CA ALA A 711 -13.07 -28.01 -42.17
C ALA A 711 -12.94 -26.48 -42.25
N MET A 712 -12.68 -25.99 -43.46
CA MET A 712 -12.51 -24.58 -43.77
C MET A 712 -13.23 -24.28 -45.09
N LYS A 713 -14.22 -23.38 -45.06
CA LYS A 713 -15.01 -23.00 -46.26
C LYS A 713 -14.17 -22.60 -47.49
N PHE A 714 -12.97 -22.06 -47.24
CA PHE A 714 -12.05 -21.54 -48.25
C PHE A 714 -10.83 -22.43 -48.49
N PHE A 715 -10.83 -23.67 -48.02
CA PHE A 715 -9.72 -24.59 -48.28
C PHE A 715 -9.52 -24.85 -49.78
N ALA A 716 -10.61 -24.88 -50.55
CA ALA A 716 -10.56 -24.99 -52.00
C ALA A 716 -9.78 -23.85 -52.67
N ASP A 717 -9.80 -22.63 -52.09
CA ASP A 717 -9.00 -21.52 -52.57
C ASP A 717 -7.52 -21.70 -52.21
N LEU A 718 -7.21 -22.13 -50.99
CA LEU A 718 -5.83 -22.43 -50.56
C LEU A 718 -5.21 -23.56 -51.39
N LYS A 719 -6.00 -24.56 -51.78
CA LYS A 719 -5.57 -25.69 -52.62
C LYS A 719 -5.01 -25.22 -53.97
N LYS A 720 -5.60 -24.18 -54.59
CA LYS A 720 -5.10 -23.56 -55.84
C LYS A 720 -3.67 -23.00 -55.68
N TYR A 721 -3.29 -22.67 -54.45
CA TYR A 721 -1.99 -22.08 -54.12
C TYR A 721 -1.04 -23.05 -53.40
N GLY A 722 -1.26 -24.37 -53.52
CA GLY A 722 -0.28 -25.38 -53.09
C GLY A 722 -0.43 -25.85 -51.63
N ALA A 723 -1.63 -25.75 -51.05
CA ALA A 723 -1.88 -26.22 -49.69
C ALA A 723 -1.53 -27.70 -49.49
N ASP A 724 -1.91 -28.60 -50.42
CA ASP A 724 -1.65 -30.04 -50.29
C ASP A 724 -0.15 -30.37 -50.24
N GLU A 725 0.65 -29.72 -51.09
CA GLU A 725 2.10 -29.93 -51.15
C GLU A 725 2.77 -29.48 -49.86
N LEU A 726 2.37 -28.33 -49.33
CA LEU A 726 2.90 -27.80 -48.08
C LEU A 726 2.48 -28.67 -46.89
N LEU A 727 1.22 -29.07 -46.80
CA LEU A 727 0.73 -29.92 -45.71
C LEU A 727 1.40 -31.29 -45.73
N LYS A 728 1.61 -31.87 -46.92
CA LYS A 728 2.37 -33.13 -47.06
C LYS A 728 3.83 -32.96 -46.62
N LYS A 729 4.46 -31.82 -46.92
CA LYS A 729 5.81 -31.49 -46.45
C LYS A 729 5.88 -31.31 -44.93
N ILE A 730 4.86 -30.71 -44.31
CA ILE A 730 4.83 -30.46 -42.86
C ILE A 730 4.47 -31.74 -42.12
N TYR A 731 3.35 -32.38 -42.43
CA TYR A 731 2.80 -33.47 -41.62
C TYR A 731 3.19 -34.86 -42.10
N GLY A 732 3.57 -35.04 -43.37
CA GLY A 732 4.13 -36.28 -43.91
C GLY A 732 3.32 -37.51 -43.50
N ASP A 733 3.94 -38.35 -42.67
CA ASP A 733 3.40 -39.64 -42.20
C ASP A 733 2.10 -39.53 -41.38
N PHE A 734 1.78 -38.35 -40.86
CA PHE A 734 0.56 -38.12 -40.08
C PHE A 734 -0.66 -37.80 -40.96
N MET A 735 -0.52 -37.56 -42.26
CA MET A 735 -1.67 -37.30 -43.14
C MET A 735 -2.42 -38.58 -43.50
N THR A 736 -3.75 -38.51 -43.50
CA THR A 736 -4.64 -39.59 -43.95
C THR A 736 -5.67 -39.06 -44.96
N SER A 737 -6.51 -39.95 -45.50
CA SER A 737 -7.68 -39.55 -46.27
C SER A 737 -8.60 -38.68 -45.42
N ALA A 738 -9.08 -37.57 -46.00
CA ALA A 738 -9.98 -36.65 -45.32
C ALA A 738 -11.27 -37.35 -44.88
N GLU A 739 -11.70 -37.05 -43.65
CA GLU A 739 -12.98 -37.47 -43.09
C GLU A 739 -14.14 -36.86 -43.85
N GLN A 740 -15.28 -37.56 -43.89
CA GLN A 740 -16.47 -37.07 -44.58
C GLN A 740 -16.94 -35.75 -43.97
N GLY A 741 -16.99 -34.68 -44.77
CA GLY A 741 -17.38 -33.34 -44.32
C GLY A 741 -16.21 -32.44 -43.92
N TYR A 742 -14.97 -32.94 -43.94
CA TYR A 742 -13.76 -32.19 -43.62
C TYR A 742 -12.81 -32.11 -44.82
N ASP A 743 -11.94 -31.10 -44.84
CA ASP A 743 -11.03 -30.85 -45.95
C ASP A 743 -9.72 -31.63 -45.80
N VAL A 744 -9.18 -31.69 -44.58
CA VAL A 744 -7.92 -32.37 -44.27
C VAL A 744 -8.02 -33.11 -42.94
N SER A 745 -7.50 -34.33 -42.89
CA SER A 745 -7.45 -35.13 -41.67
C SER A 745 -6.04 -35.65 -41.40
N LEU A 746 -5.66 -35.61 -40.13
CA LEU A 746 -4.42 -36.16 -39.59
C LEU A 746 -4.74 -37.38 -38.71
N LEU A 747 -3.93 -38.43 -38.82
CA LEU A 747 -4.03 -39.63 -38.00
C LEU A 747 -2.78 -39.74 -37.10
N ILE A 748 -3.00 -39.72 -35.80
CA ILE A 748 -1.96 -39.74 -34.78
C ILE A 748 -2.03 -41.09 -34.06
N ASP A 749 -0.98 -41.89 -34.17
CA ASP A 749 -0.84 -43.15 -33.45
C ASP A 749 -0.20 -42.90 -32.07
N LEU A 750 -0.98 -43.06 -31.00
CA LEU A 750 -0.55 -42.80 -29.63
C LEU A 750 0.52 -43.80 -29.15
N THR A 751 0.67 -44.94 -29.83
CA THR A 751 1.68 -45.95 -29.50
C THR A 751 3.06 -45.63 -30.04
N LYS A 752 3.15 -44.75 -31.05
CA LYS A 752 4.38 -44.39 -31.77
C LYS A 752 4.88 -42.97 -31.47
N LEU A 753 4.59 -42.45 -30.28
CA LEU A 753 5.05 -41.12 -29.87
C LEU A 753 6.52 -41.15 -29.38
N PRO A 754 7.29 -40.07 -29.60
CA PRO A 754 8.67 -39.99 -29.12
C PRO A 754 8.71 -40.02 -27.58
N ALA A 755 9.71 -40.73 -27.03
CA ALA A 755 9.87 -40.88 -25.57
C ALA A 755 10.39 -39.61 -24.87
N GLU A 756 11.06 -38.71 -25.61
CA GLU A 756 11.57 -37.44 -25.07
C GLU A 756 10.48 -36.36 -25.01
N GLU A 757 10.37 -35.71 -23.85
CA GLU A 757 9.33 -34.72 -23.54
C GLU A 757 9.42 -33.47 -24.45
N ASP A 758 10.63 -32.98 -24.73
CA ASP A 758 10.87 -31.83 -25.61
C ASP A 758 10.41 -32.08 -27.05
N GLN A 759 10.57 -33.32 -27.55
CA GLN A 759 10.13 -33.70 -28.90
C GLN A 759 8.61 -33.83 -28.98
N LYS A 760 8.00 -34.34 -27.90
CA LYS A 760 6.55 -34.43 -27.76
C LYS A 760 5.90 -33.04 -27.73
N GLU A 761 6.46 -32.08 -26.99
CA GLU A 761 5.93 -30.71 -26.96
C GLU A 761 6.01 -30.03 -28.34
N LYS A 762 7.12 -30.21 -29.06
CA LYS A 762 7.27 -29.68 -30.44
C LYS A 762 6.22 -30.29 -31.38
N LEU A 763 5.93 -31.57 -31.23
CA LEU A 763 4.92 -32.26 -32.04
C LEU A 763 3.50 -31.74 -31.73
N ILE A 764 3.17 -31.54 -30.45
CA ILE A 764 1.88 -30.97 -30.03
C ILE A 764 1.72 -29.55 -30.58
N ARG A 765 2.75 -28.69 -30.44
CA ARG A 765 2.74 -27.34 -31.01
C ARG A 765 2.57 -27.36 -32.53
N LYS A 766 3.12 -28.36 -33.21
CA LYS A 766 2.99 -28.52 -34.66
C LYS A 766 1.54 -28.81 -35.05
N PHE A 767 0.84 -29.71 -34.35
CA PHE A 767 -0.58 -29.98 -34.57
C PHE A 767 -1.48 -28.79 -34.17
N ALA A 768 -1.15 -28.07 -33.11
CA ALA A 768 -1.89 -26.87 -32.70
C ALA A 768 -1.86 -25.75 -33.77
N MET A 769 -0.85 -25.75 -34.65
CA MET A 769 -0.69 -24.75 -35.73
C MET A 769 -1.38 -25.18 -37.04
N PHE A 770 -2.34 -26.12 -37.00
CA PHE A 770 -2.92 -26.72 -38.20
C PHE A 770 -3.53 -25.72 -39.18
N LYS A 771 -4.48 -24.88 -38.73
CA LYS A 771 -5.07 -23.80 -39.53
C LYS A 771 -4.01 -22.85 -40.11
N ARG A 772 -3.04 -22.44 -39.29
CA ARG A 772 -1.93 -21.56 -39.69
C ARG A 772 -1.08 -22.18 -40.80
N ASN A 773 -0.81 -23.48 -40.71
CA ASN A 773 -0.04 -24.21 -41.71
C ASN A 773 -0.83 -24.38 -43.03
N CYS A 774 -2.17 -24.50 -42.99
CA CYS A 774 -3.00 -24.43 -44.18
C CYS A 774 -2.88 -23.06 -44.88
N PHE A 775 -3.02 -21.96 -44.12
CA PHE A 775 -2.88 -20.60 -44.63
C PHE A 775 -1.48 -20.26 -45.15
N ALA A 776 -0.42 -20.86 -44.59
CA ALA A 776 0.95 -20.58 -44.98
C ALA A 776 1.22 -20.83 -46.48
N SER A 777 0.49 -21.75 -47.10
CA SER A 777 0.65 -22.12 -48.52
C SER A 777 0.61 -20.94 -49.50
N VAL A 778 -0.38 -20.07 -49.36
CA VAL A 778 -0.51 -18.89 -50.25
C VAL A 778 0.63 -17.89 -50.01
N PHE A 779 1.12 -17.75 -48.78
CA PHE A 779 2.21 -16.82 -48.49
C PHE A 779 3.55 -17.34 -49.01
N GLU A 780 3.89 -18.61 -48.76
CA GLU A 780 5.15 -19.20 -49.26
C GLU A 780 5.23 -19.11 -50.79
N LYS A 781 4.15 -19.46 -51.49
CA LYS A 781 4.09 -19.39 -52.95
C LYS A 781 4.35 -17.98 -53.51
N TYR A 782 3.78 -16.94 -52.88
CA TYR A 782 3.98 -15.55 -53.33
C TYR A 782 5.31 -14.96 -52.87
N PHE A 783 5.92 -15.48 -51.79
CA PHE A 783 7.30 -15.18 -51.45
C PHE A 783 8.27 -15.78 -52.47
N ASP A 784 8.03 -17.02 -52.92
CA ASP A 784 8.82 -17.67 -53.97
C ASP A 784 8.73 -16.90 -55.30
N TYR A 785 7.54 -16.43 -55.68
CA TYR A 785 7.36 -15.59 -56.87
C TYR A 785 8.15 -14.27 -56.78
N GLN A 786 8.12 -13.61 -55.63
CA GLN A 786 8.89 -12.39 -55.43
C GLN A 786 10.40 -12.66 -55.47
N GLN A 787 10.86 -13.76 -54.84
CA GLN A 787 12.26 -14.17 -54.84
C GLN A 787 12.77 -14.56 -56.24
N ALA A 788 11.92 -15.17 -57.07
CA ALA A 788 12.24 -15.54 -58.45
C ALA A 788 12.24 -14.35 -59.42
N GLY A 789 11.78 -13.17 -59.00
CA GLY A 789 11.62 -11.99 -59.87
C GLY A 789 10.53 -12.15 -60.93
N SER A 790 9.70 -13.20 -60.83
CA SER A 790 8.49 -13.36 -61.61
C SER A 790 7.35 -12.73 -60.83
N GLY A 791 6.95 -11.49 -61.17
CA GLY A 791 5.72 -10.91 -60.65
C GLY A 791 4.57 -11.83 -61.02
N GLY A 792 4.09 -12.64 -60.06
CA GLY A 792 3.10 -13.68 -60.33
C GLY A 792 1.95 -13.13 -61.16
N GLU A 793 1.59 -13.81 -62.26
CA GLU A 793 0.72 -13.24 -63.31
C GLU A 793 -0.65 -12.77 -62.79
N LYS A 794 -1.11 -13.27 -61.63
CA LYS A 794 -2.36 -12.86 -60.97
C LYS A 794 -2.21 -12.80 -59.45
N HIS A 795 -2.91 -11.87 -58.81
CA HIS A 795 -3.03 -11.84 -57.35
C HIS A 795 -3.89 -13.01 -56.85
N ALA A 796 -3.57 -13.54 -55.68
CA ALA A 796 -4.40 -14.52 -55.01
C ALA A 796 -5.58 -13.85 -54.34
N VAL A 797 -6.73 -14.51 -54.36
CA VAL A 797 -7.94 -14.09 -53.65
C VAL A 797 -8.36 -15.25 -52.76
N ILE A 798 -8.38 -15.01 -51.45
CA ILE A 798 -8.81 -15.98 -50.44
C ILE A 798 -10.01 -15.38 -49.71
N ASN A 799 -11.20 -15.94 -49.92
CA ASN A 799 -12.42 -15.51 -49.24
C ASN A 799 -12.51 -16.24 -47.89
N TYR A 800 -11.73 -15.78 -46.91
CA TYR A 800 -11.63 -16.47 -45.62
C TYR A 800 -12.90 -16.35 -44.77
N ARG A 801 -13.79 -15.41 -45.09
CA ARG A 801 -15.18 -15.34 -44.57
C ARG A 801 -16.13 -15.03 -45.71
N ASP A 802 -17.43 -15.14 -45.45
CA ASP A 802 -18.47 -14.97 -46.48
C ASP A 802 -18.51 -13.52 -47.03
N ASP A 803 -18.17 -12.52 -46.20
CA ASP A 803 -18.15 -11.09 -46.49
C ASP A 803 -16.76 -10.44 -46.41
N GLU A 804 -15.70 -11.22 -46.20
CA GLU A 804 -14.32 -10.71 -46.11
C GLU A 804 -13.36 -11.48 -47.02
N SER A 805 -12.43 -10.74 -47.64
CA SER A 805 -11.48 -11.29 -48.61
C SER A 805 -10.06 -10.83 -48.33
N MET A 806 -9.10 -11.73 -48.53
CA MET A 806 -7.67 -11.44 -48.49
C MET A 806 -7.08 -11.54 -49.89
N TYR A 807 -6.34 -10.51 -50.29
CA TYR A 807 -5.65 -10.44 -51.57
C TYR A 807 -4.14 -10.49 -51.35
N VAL A 808 -3.42 -11.34 -52.09
CA VAL A 808 -1.96 -11.45 -52.01
C VAL A 808 -1.35 -11.24 -53.38
N GLN A 809 -0.39 -10.33 -53.51
CA GLN A 809 0.28 -10.04 -54.78
C GLN A 809 1.78 -9.84 -54.58
N ALA A 810 2.58 -10.50 -55.42
CA ALA A 810 4.01 -10.30 -55.49
C ALA A 810 4.32 -9.20 -56.52
N GLN A 811 5.17 -8.25 -56.13
CA GLN A 811 5.77 -7.23 -56.97
C GLN A 811 7.29 -7.40 -56.93
N ASP A 812 8.03 -6.70 -57.79
CA ASP A 812 9.47 -6.88 -57.93
C ASP A 812 10.23 -6.64 -56.61
N ASP A 813 9.81 -5.66 -55.80
CA ASP A 813 10.49 -5.25 -54.56
C ASP A 813 9.76 -5.64 -53.26
N ARG A 814 8.54 -6.19 -53.35
CA ARG A 814 7.68 -6.43 -52.18
C ARG A 814 6.60 -7.46 -52.44
N VAL A 815 6.04 -8.02 -51.37
CA VAL A 815 4.77 -8.73 -51.40
C VAL A 815 3.72 -7.90 -50.67
N THR A 816 2.62 -7.63 -51.36
CA THR A 816 1.49 -6.84 -50.84
C THR A 816 0.38 -7.80 -50.43
N VAL A 817 -0.10 -7.63 -49.20
CA VAL A 817 -1.25 -8.36 -48.65
C VAL A 817 -2.31 -7.33 -48.26
N ILE A 818 -3.51 -7.46 -48.83
CA ILE A 818 -4.64 -6.56 -48.59
C ILE A 818 -5.75 -7.37 -47.94
N PHE A 819 -6.20 -6.94 -46.76
CA PHE A 819 -7.38 -7.50 -46.11
C PHE A 819 -8.55 -6.55 -46.34
N SER A 820 -9.62 -7.08 -46.95
CA SER A 820 -10.91 -6.41 -47.10
C SER A 820 -11.83 -6.93 -46.00
N THR A 821 -11.77 -6.30 -44.83
CA THR A 821 -12.56 -6.66 -43.63
C THR A 821 -13.83 -5.82 -43.55
N VAL A 822 -14.93 -6.39 -43.05
CA VAL A 822 -16.20 -5.69 -42.84
C VAL A 822 -16.47 -5.53 -41.34
N PHE A 823 -16.82 -4.32 -40.92
CA PHE A 823 -17.33 -4.05 -39.58
C PHE A 823 -18.85 -3.99 -39.66
N LYS A 824 -19.56 -4.85 -38.90
CA LYS A 824 -21.02 -4.94 -38.94
C LYS A 824 -21.69 -3.80 -38.18
N ASP A 825 -21.06 -3.34 -37.10
CA ASP A 825 -21.57 -2.27 -36.25
C ASP A 825 -20.94 -0.93 -36.62
N ASP A 826 -21.76 0.12 -36.71
CA ASP A 826 -21.29 1.48 -37.07
C ASP A 826 -20.31 2.04 -36.03
N ASP A 827 -20.45 1.68 -34.76
CA ASP A 827 -19.52 2.06 -33.70
C ASP A 827 -18.14 1.43 -33.89
N ASP A 828 -18.10 0.16 -34.32
CA ASP A 828 -16.86 -0.56 -34.60
C ASP A 828 -16.13 0.00 -35.83
N VAL A 829 -16.86 0.56 -36.81
CA VAL A 829 -16.26 1.31 -37.92
C VAL A 829 -15.47 2.51 -37.39
N ILE A 830 -15.99 3.22 -36.38
CA ILE A 830 -15.32 4.38 -35.79
C ILE A 830 -14.09 3.93 -34.99
N ILE A 831 -14.24 2.92 -34.14
CA ILE A 831 -13.13 2.37 -33.34
C ILE A 831 -12.03 1.83 -34.26
N GLY A 832 -12.40 1.08 -35.29
CA GLY A 832 -11.50 0.55 -36.31
C GLY A 832 -10.75 1.64 -37.05
N LYS A 833 -11.43 2.72 -37.46
CA LYS A 833 -10.78 3.89 -38.09
C LYS A 833 -9.74 4.53 -37.18
N VAL A 834 -10.06 4.74 -35.90
CA VAL A 834 -9.13 5.32 -34.92
C VAL A 834 -7.91 4.41 -34.72
N PHE A 835 -8.14 3.09 -34.59
CA PHE A 835 -7.07 2.11 -34.43
C PHE A 835 -6.13 2.07 -35.66
N MET A 836 -6.69 2.00 -36.86
CA MET A 836 -5.93 1.99 -38.11
C MET A 836 -5.14 3.29 -38.30
N GLN A 837 -5.72 4.44 -37.96
CA GLN A 837 -5.03 5.73 -38.00
C GLN A 837 -3.86 5.77 -37.00
N ALA A 838 -4.06 5.28 -35.78
CA ALA A 838 -3.00 5.20 -34.77
C ALA A 838 -1.85 4.28 -35.22
N TYR A 839 -2.18 3.12 -35.80
CA TYR A 839 -1.20 2.18 -36.35
C TYR A 839 -0.39 2.79 -37.50
N LEU A 840 -1.05 3.45 -38.45
CA LEU A 840 -0.40 4.17 -39.56
C LEU A 840 0.56 5.25 -39.04
N HIS A 841 0.12 6.07 -38.09
CA HIS A 841 0.97 7.10 -37.48
C HIS A 841 2.18 6.49 -36.76
N SER A 842 2.02 5.35 -36.09
CA SER A 842 3.12 4.63 -35.43
C SER A 842 4.16 4.16 -36.44
N ARG A 843 3.75 3.53 -37.54
CA ARG A 843 4.66 3.09 -38.61
C ARG A 843 5.35 4.26 -39.32
N MET A 844 4.63 5.35 -39.59
CA MET A 844 5.23 6.54 -40.18
C MET A 844 6.31 7.12 -39.29
N ARG A 845 6.06 7.25 -37.98
CA ARG A 845 7.08 7.70 -37.02
C ARG A 845 8.30 6.79 -36.97
N ALA A 846 8.12 5.47 -37.06
CA ALA A 846 9.23 4.53 -37.10
C ALA A 846 10.10 4.75 -38.36
N ARG A 847 9.50 4.85 -39.54
CA ARG A 847 10.22 5.15 -40.80
C ARG A 847 10.91 6.51 -40.76
N THR A 848 10.23 7.56 -40.28
CA THR A 848 10.84 8.90 -40.13
C THR A 848 12.03 8.85 -39.18
N THR A 849 11.94 8.10 -38.09
CA THR A 849 13.05 7.93 -37.14
C THR A 849 14.24 7.23 -37.80
N GLU A 850 14.01 6.23 -38.62
CA GLU A 850 15.05 5.53 -39.39
C GLU A 850 15.68 6.45 -40.44
N PHE A 851 14.88 7.22 -41.18
CA PHE A 851 15.37 8.18 -42.16
C PHE A 851 16.19 9.31 -41.50
N ILE A 852 15.77 9.79 -40.33
CA ILE A 852 16.53 10.75 -39.52
C ILE A 852 17.87 10.17 -39.09
N LYS A 853 17.95 8.87 -38.74
CA LYS A 853 19.23 8.21 -38.43
C LYS A 853 20.16 8.21 -39.65
N VAL A 854 19.63 7.92 -40.85
CA VAL A 854 20.41 7.97 -42.10
C VAL A 854 20.89 9.39 -42.38
N LEU A 855 20.01 10.40 -42.29
CA LEU A 855 20.37 11.81 -42.48
C LEU A 855 21.41 12.30 -41.47
N ASN A 856 21.28 11.93 -40.20
CA ASN A 856 22.24 12.28 -39.16
C ASN A 856 23.60 11.61 -39.39
N ARG A 857 23.62 10.42 -39.99
CA ARG A 857 24.86 9.72 -40.39
C ARG A 857 25.49 10.31 -41.64
N ALA A 858 24.68 10.86 -42.54
CA ALA A 858 25.12 11.54 -43.76
C ALA A 858 25.53 13.01 -43.52
N ARG A 859 25.26 13.56 -42.32
CA ARG A 859 25.65 14.92 -41.97
C ARG A 859 27.18 14.98 -41.83
N PRO A 860 27.89 15.82 -42.59
CA PRO A 860 29.33 15.94 -42.44
C PRO A 860 29.66 16.47 -41.04
N GLU A 861 30.54 15.78 -40.31
CA GLU A 861 30.96 16.24 -38.98
C GLU A 861 31.67 17.59 -39.11
N PRO A 862 31.37 18.56 -38.23
CA PRO A 862 32.05 19.84 -38.24
C PRO A 862 33.53 19.61 -37.90
N LYS A 863 34.44 19.84 -38.86
CA LYS A 863 35.88 19.81 -38.62
C LYS A 863 36.24 20.83 -37.53
N THR A 864 36.52 20.37 -36.32
CA THR A 864 37.09 21.19 -35.25
C THR A 864 38.47 21.66 -35.69
N THR A 865 38.56 22.90 -36.19
CA THR A 865 39.83 23.52 -36.55
C THR A 865 40.39 24.18 -35.30
N GLU A 866 41.41 23.58 -34.67
CA GLU A 866 42.18 24.25 -33.61
C GLU A 866 42.94 25.44 -34.22
N LYS A 867 42.54 26.66 -33.87
CA LYS A 867 43.30 27.86 -34.19
C LYS A 867 44.19 28.21 -33.01
N LYS A 868 45.51 28.15 -33.20
CA LYS A 868 46.50 28.59 -32.22
C LYS A 868 46.72 30.10 -32.36
N THR A 869 46.74 30.81 -31.25
CA THR A 869 47.21 32.20 -31.21
C THR A 869 48.74 32.22 -31.22
N ILE A 870 49.33 33.34 -31.66
CA ILE A 870 50.79 33.49 -31.85
C ILE A 870 51.60 33.31 -30.54
N THR A 871 50.95 33.31 -29.38
CA THR A 871 51.51 33.05 -28.05
C THR A 871 51.29 31.61 -27.54
N GLY A 872 50.78 30.71 -28.39
CA GLY A 872 50.75 29.27 -28.11
C GLY A 872 49.62 28.77 -27.21
N LYS A 873 48.58 29.57 -26.91
CA LYS A 873 47.39 29.09 -26.18
C LYS A 873 46.30 28.65 -27.16
N THR A 874 45.85 27.41 -27.00
CA THR A 874 44.76 26.80 -27.78
C THR A 874 43.42 27.11 -27.14
N PHE A 875 42.45 27.62 -27.93
CA PHE A 875 41.06 27.72 -27.51
C PHE A 875 40.25 26.66 -28.25
N VAL A 876 39.60 25.77 -27.48
CA VAL A 876 38.55 24.91 -28.00
C VAL A 876 37.23 25.65 -27.80
N ARG A 877 36.57 26.02 -28.90
CA ARG A 877 35.21 26.56 -28.85
C ARG A 877 34.28 25.38 -28.58
N GLN A 878 33.67 25.33 -27.40
CA GLN A 878 32.57 24.40 -27.13
C GLN A 878 31.37 24.70 -28.02
#